data_AF-A0A452CDB7-F1
#
_entry.id   AF-A0A452CDB7-F1
#
_cell.length_a   1.000
_cell.length_b   1.000
_cell.length_c   1.000
_cell.angle_alpha   90.00
_cell.angle_beta   90.00
_cell.angle_gamma   90.00
#
_symmetry.space_group_name_H-M   'P 1'
#
loop_
_entity.id
_entity.type
_entity.pdbx_description
1 polymer ?
#
loop_
_entity_poly.entity_id
_entity_poly.type
_entity_poly.pdbx_seq_one_letter_code
_entity_poly.pdbx_strand_id
1 'polypeptide(L)'
;MQAMEGEVLLPALYEEEEEEEEEEEEVEEEDDQVQKGGSVGSLSVGKHRGLSLTETELEELRAQVLQLVAELEETRELAGQHEDDSLELQGLLEDERLASAQQAEVFTKQIQQLQGELRSLREEISLLEREKECELKEIEQELHLAQAEIQNLRQAAEDSATEHESDIASLQEDLCRMQNELEDMERIRGEYEMEITSLRAEIEMKSSDPSNSLSLSDFSEMQEELQQLRDRCRFLNKEYQALQESNSSLTGQLADLESERTRRATERWLESQALRNMKSAESQTSEEDFLEPDPEMHLLRQQLLGAEEQMRDMQNKCEKLSCELQELQHHRRTSEEEQRRLQRELKCAQNEVLRFQTSHSVTQCDALLFRLTELQERYKASQKEMAQLQMEQCELLERQRRMQEEQGQLHEELHRLTFPLPRSGLFHKSQELLTKLQDLCELQMLYQGMQEEQKKLIQNQESMLKEQLELHGALQRFKESDFREVLENPKDSKWPKSSKCGHNKSKMIIAQMQALQELYEASQTEQELLQQEQERLLEERKRLQADLQLCLEEMQMLQVQSPSVKVSLESYKKSYGSTTTSNEDCRRGCNIDDNESYHKSYNSSQASEGSLLKSCDSSTSTREFYGRSYRSSSIACKRSYGSSSSSDTCHKSYVSSSMDDELAEPEDMERFEDTVAKVLIKLQGVQAMYQLSQEEHDLLQQRMRNLLDKQKGLKEELDACEKEFKECVECLEKTAASQNEEHEPSPAPDPPIFSLPLVGLVVISALLWCWWAETSS
;
A
#
# COMPACT_ATOMS: atom_id res chain seq x y z
N MET A 1 3.81 -36.12 -20.16
CA MET A 1 4.88 -37.03 -20.64
C MET A 1 5.16 -38.05 -19.54
N GLN A 2 6.03 -39.04 -19.75
CA GLN A 2 6.32 -40.08 -18.73
C GLN A 2 7.46 -39.66 -17.78
N ALA A 3 7.65 -40.47 -16.73
CA ALA A 3 8.74 -40.46 -15.74
C ALA A 3 8.70 -39.35 -14.67
N MET A 4 8.95 -39.64 -13.39
CA MET A 4 9.08 -40.94 -12.71
C MET A 4 8.69 -40.76 -11.23
N GLU A 5 7.80 -41.62 -10.71
CA GLU A 5 7.59 -41.74 -9.26
C GLU A 5 8.60 -42.74 -8.70
N GLY A 6 9.36 -42.31 -7.69
CA GLY A 6 10.46 -43.07 -7.09
C GLY A 6 10.12 -43.57 -5.69
N GLU A 7 9.14 -44.46 -5.57
CA GLU A 7 8.88 -45.15 -4.30
C GLU A 7 10.06 -46.06 -3.92
N VAL A 8 10.89 -45.61 -2.98
CA VAL A 8 11.92 -46.46 -2.37
C VAL A 8 11.25 -47.35 -1.32
N LEU A 9 10.66 -48.45 -1.80
CA LEU A 9 10.21 -49.55 -0.96
C LEU A 9 11.43 -50.21 -0.28
N LEU A 10 11.73 -49.79 0.95
CA LEU A 10 12.61 -50.55 1.84
C LEU A 10 11.95 -51.91 2.13
N PRO A 11 12.62 -53.04 1.87
CA PRO A 11 12.08 -54.35 2.19
C PRO A 11 11.87 -54.49 3.70
N ALA A 12 10.71 -55.01 4.09
CA ALA A 12 10.56 -55.64 5.39
C ALA A 12 11.44 -56.91 5.40
N LEU A 13 12.68 -56.78 5.87
CA LEU A 13 13.46 -57.93 6.25
C LEU A 13 12.79 -58.57 7.46
N TYR A 14 12.63 -59.89 7.38
CA TYR A 14 12.15 -60.68 8.49
C TYR A 14 13.21 -60.64 9.58
N GLU A 15 12.78 -60.49 10.84
CA GLU A 15 13.60 -60.96 11.95
C GLU A 15 13.60 -62.50 11.83
N GLU A 16 14.68 -63.04 11.28
CA GLU A 16 14.96 -64.47 11.40
C GLU A 16 15.30 -64.73 12.87
N GLU A 17 14.54 -65.61 13.52
CA GLU A 17 14.83 -66.07 14.88
C GLU A 17 16.10 -66.91 14.81
N GLU A 18 17.27 -66.28 14.99
CA GLU A 18 18.52 -67.00 15.25
C GLU A 18 18.39 -67.71 16.60
N GLU A 19 18.02 -68.99 16.55
CA GLU A 19 18.22 -69.95 17.62
C GLU A 19 19.73 -70.06 17.86
N GLU A 20 20.27 -69.28 18.81
CA GLU A 20 21.59 -69.59 19.39
C GLU A 20 21.46 -70.93 20.12
N GLU A 21 21.84 -72.02 19.45
CA GLU A 21 22.06 -73.32 20.08
C GLU A 21 23.14 -73.14 21.16
N GLU A 22 22.76 -73.27 22.44
CA GLU A 22 23.72 -73.36 23.54
C GLU A 22 24.53 -74.65 23.37
N GLU A 23 25.72 -74.58 22.74
CA GLU A 23 26.73 -75.63 22.83
C GLU A 23 27.21 -75.74 24.29
N GLU A 24 26.50 -76.54 25.09
CA GLU A 24 27.00 -77.03 26.36
C GLU A 24 28.28 -77.85 26.10
N GLU A 25 29.47 -77.25 26.30
CA GLU A 25 30.69 -78.03 26.49
C GLU A 25 30.55 -78.83 27.80
N GLU A 26 30.02 -80.06 27.70
CA GLU A 26 30.11 -81.08 28.74
C GLU A 26 31.59 -81.38 29.01
N VAL A 27 32.17 -80.68 29.98
CA VAL A 27 33.44 -81.07 30.60
C VAL A 27 33.17 -82.34 31.41
N GLU A 28 33.49 -83.50 30.85
CA GLU A 28 33.40 -84.79 31.54
C GLU A 28 34.25 -84.80 32.82
N GLU A 29 33.63 -84.62 33.99
CA GLU A 29 34.21 -85.05 35.25
C GLU A 29 34.08 -86.58 35.34
N GLU A 30 35.16 -87.33 35.08
CA GLU A 30 35.23 -88.79 35.27
C GLU A 30 35.06 -89.16 36.76
N ASP A 31 33.82 -89.27 37.22
CA ASP A 31 33.52 -89.58 38.62
C ASP A 31 33.66 -91.08 38.97
N ASP A 32 34.26 -91.28 40.15
CA ASP A 32 34.49 -92.47 40.95
C ASP A 32 34.36 -93.90 40.33
N GLN A 33 35.52 -94.56 40.15
CA GLN A 33 35.61 -96.03 40.05
C GLN A 33 36.43 -96.70 41.19
N VAL A 34 36.20 -96.28 42.45
CA VAL A 34 36.63 -97.01 43.66
C VAL A 34 35.91 -98.36 43.76
N GLN A 35 36.45 -99.35 43.05
CA GLN A 35 35.98 -100.73 43.12
C GLN A 35 36.17 -101.31 44.52
N LYS A 36 35.06 -101.44 45.26
CA LYS A 36 34.97 -102.06 46.59
C LYS A 36 35.12 -103.60 46.56
N GLY A 37 36.19 -104.08 45.93
CA GLY A 37 36.48 -105.50 45.67
C GLY A 37 37.20 -106.22 46.82
N GLY A 38 36.44 -106.78 47.77
CA GLY A 38 37.00 -107.48 48.93
C GLY A 38 37.71 -108.81 48.61
N SER A 39 39.03 -108.79 48.46
CA SER A 39 39.84 -110.00 48.25
C SER A 39 40.25 -110.69 49.57
N VAL A 40 39.33 -111.46 50.16
CA VAL A 40 39.63 -112.34 51.31
C VAL A 40 40.34 -113.61 50.82
N GLY A 41 41.62 -113.48 50.46
CA GLY A 41 42.49 -114.59 50.02
C GLY A 41 43.02 -115.42 51.20
N SER A 42 42.73 -116.73 51.21
CA SER A 42 42.99 -117.60 52.37
C SER A 42 44.45 -117.98 52.60
N LEU A 43 44.81 -118.13 53.88
CA LEU A 43 46.09 -118.66 54.39
C LEU A 43 46.42 -120.06 53.84
N SER A 44 47.69 -120.33 53.50
CA SER A 44 48.21 -121.70 53.30
C SER A 44 49.64 -121.92 53.84
N VAL A 45 49.73 -121.88 55.17
CA VAL A 45 50.63 -122.64 56.06
C VAL A 45 51.87 -123.33 55.45
N GLY A 46 53.08 -122.87 55.85
CA GLY A 46 54.32 -123.65 55.78
C GLY A 46 55.54 -122.79 55.45
N LYS A 47 56.62 -122.72 56.26
CA LYS A 47 57.06 -123.60 57.35
C LYS A 47 57.74 -122.79 58.45
N HIS A 48 57.65 -123.24 59.70
CA HIS A 48 58.23 -122.53 60.86
C HIS A 48 59.74 -122.28 60.72
N ARG A 49 60.14 -121.03 60.91
CA ARG A 49 61.42 -120.68 61.56
C ARG A 49 61.11 -119.61 62.60
N GLY A 50 60.67 -120.05 63.78
CA GLY A 50 60.50 -119.17 64.92
C GLY A 50 61.87 -118.65 65.36
N LEU A 51 62.17 -117.41 65.02
CA LEU A 51 63.27 -116.68 65.65
C LEU A 51 62.76 -116.25 67.03
N SER A 52 63.36 -116.81 68.07
CA SER A 52 63.17 -116.33 69.44
C SER A 52 63.89 -114.99 69.57
N LEU A 53 63.19 -113.90 69.23
CA LEU A 53 63.62 -112.55 69.59
C LEU A 53 63.84 -112.52 71.10
N THR A 54 64.94 -111.88 71.50
CA THR A 54 65.21 -111.54 72.90
C THR A 54 64.21 -110.51 73.39
N GLU A 55 64.02 -110.45 74.71
CA GLU A 55 63.06 -109.54 75.36
C GLU A 55 63.29 -108.07 74.93
N THR A 56 64.57 -107.68 74.81
CA THR A 56 65.01 -106.37 74.31
C THR A 56 64.65 -106.11 72.84
N GLU A 57 64.83 -107.07 71.93
CA GLU A 57 64.44 -106.91 70.51
C GLU A 57 62.91 -106.76 70.35
N LEU A 58 62.14 -107.41 71.25
CA LEU A 58 60.69 -107.31 71.27
C LEU A 58 60.22 -105.95 71.87
N GLU A 59 60.98 -105.40 72.81
CA GLU A 59 60.74 -104.06 73.38
C GLU A 59 61.17 -102.93 72.43
N GLU A 60 62.27 -103.06 71.70
CA GLU A 60 62.64 -102.15 70.60
C GLU A 60 61.57 -102.14 69.50
N LEU A 61 61.05 -103.31 69.11
CA LEU A 61 59.97 -103.40 68.12
C LEU A 61 58.66 -102.76 68.64
N ARG A 62 58.34 -102.89 69.93
CA ARG A 62 57.20 -102.17 70.55
C ARG A 62 57.40 -100.66 70.54
N ALA A 63 58.61 -100.18 70.82
CA ALA A 63 58.92 -98.76 70.76
C ALA A 63 58.77 -98.20 69.34
N GLN A 64 59.26 -98.92 68.33
CA GLN A 64 59.08 -98.57 66.91
C GLN A 64 57.61 -98.55 66.50
N VAL A 65 56.81 -99.53 66.94
CA VAL A 65 55.35 -99.55 66.67
C VAL A 65 54.64 -98.38 67.36
N LEU A 66 54.99 -98.03 68.60
CA LEU A 66 54.41 -96.87 69.29
C LEU A 66 54.81 -95.54 68.64
N GLN A 67 56.05 -95.42 68.17
CA GLN A 67 56.49 -94.25 67.40
C GLN A 67 55.73 -94.13 66.08
N LEU A 68 55.60 -95.22 65.31
CA LEU A 68 54.83 -95.24 64.07
C LEU A 68 53.34 -94.95 64.28
N VAL A 69 52.76 -95.34 65.43
CA VAL A 69 51.39 -94.97 65.78
C VAL A 69 51.29 -93.47 66.08
N ALA A 70 52.23 -92.88 66.83
CA ALA A 70 52.24 -91.44 67.09
C ALA A 70 52.45 -90.62 65.80
N GLU A 71 53.34 -91.06 64.90
CA GLU A 71 53.55 -90.44 63.58
C GLU A 71 52.31 -90.59 62.67
N LEU A 72 51.56 -91.70 62.78
CA LEU A 72 50.29 -91.88 62.08
C LEU A 72 49.13 -91.06 62.69
N GLU A 73 49.16 -90.79 63.99
CA GLU A 73 48.20 -89.90 64.66
C GLU A 73 48.50 -88.43 64.31
N GLU A 74 49.78 -88.00 64.33
CA GLU A 74 50.22 -86.67 63.88
C GLU A 74 49.88 -86.41 62.40
N THR A 75 50.20 -87.35 61.50
CA THR A 75 49.83 -87.20 60.08
C THR A 75 48.32 -87.22 59.84
N ARG A 76 47.53 -87.85 60.71
CA ARG A 76 46.06 -87.79 60.66
C ARG A 76 45.50 -86.48 61.17
N GLU A 77 46.05 -85.91 62.24
CA GLU A 77 45.66 -84.59 62.74
C GLU A 77 46.02 -83.49 61.73
N LEU A 78 47.19 -83.58 61.08
CA LEU A 78 47.58 -82.70 59.97
C LEU A 78 46.68 -82.87 58.74
N ALA A 79 46.28 -84.10 58.38
CA ALA A 79 45.34 -84.32 57.30
C ALA A 79 43.95 -83.71 57.59
N GLY A 80 43.47 -83.79 58.84
CA GLY A 80 42.23 -83.13 59.27
C GLY A 80 42.35 -81.60 59.24
N GLN A 81 43.49 -81.04 59.66
CA GLN A 81 43.74 -79.60 59.54
C GLN A 81 43.72 -79.14 58.08
N HIS A 82 44.29 -79.92 57.15
CA HIS A 82 44.21 -79.60 55.71
C HIS A 82 42.81 -79.79 55.11
N GLU A 83 41.97 -80.66 55.67
CA GLU A 83 40.56 -80.79 55.31
C GLU A 83 39.77 -79.55 55.77
N ASP A 84 39.96 -79.11 57.03
CA ASP A 84 39.39 -77.87 57.58
C ASP A 84 39.87 -76.61 56.82
N ASP A 85 41.18 -76.48 56.58
CA ASP A 85 41.80 -75.38 55.79
C ASP A 85 41.18 -75.29 54.38
N SER A 86 40.97 -76.45 53.74
CA SER A 86 40.39 -76.53 52.39
C SER A 86 38.91 -76.14 52.37
N LEU A 87 38.16 -76.45 53.42
CA LEU A 87 36.76 -76.06 53.56
C LEU A 87 36.61 -74.56 53.86
N GLU A 88 37.51 -73.96 54.67
CA GLU A 88 37.53 -72.50 54.86
C GLU A 88 37.87 -71.79 53.55
N LEU A 89 38.88 -72.26 52.80
CA LEU A 89 39.24 -71.70 51.50
C LEU A 89 38.10 -71.84 50.47
N GLN A 90 37.42 -72.99 50.43
CA GLN A 90 36.24 -73.17 49.57
C GLN A 90 35.13 -72.16 49.91
N GLY A 91 34.81 -71.97 51.19
CA GLY A 91 33.79 -71.00 51.61
C GLY A 91 34.13 -69.56 51.19
N LEU A 92 35.40 -69.16 51.32
CA LEU A 92 35.87 -67.83 50.88
C LEU A 92 35.78 -67.66 49.34
N LEU A 93 36.08 -68.71 48.57
CA LEU A 93 35.94 -68.70 47.11
C LEU A 93 34.47 -68.67 46.67
N GLU A 94 33.58 -69.35 47.39
CA GLU A 94 32.13 -69.29 47.14
C GLU A 94 31.56 -67.88 47.43
N ASP A 95 31.97 -67.25 48.53
CA ASP A 95 31.60 -65.86 48.86
C ASP A 95 32.15 -64.86 47.82
N GLU A 96 33.40 -64.99 47.39
CA GLU A 96 33.97 -64.14 46.32
C GLU A 96 33.23 -64.34 44.99
N ARG A 97 32.90 -65.58 44.63
CA ARG A 97 32.11 -65.89 43.43
C ARG A 97 30.70 -65.28 43.49
N LEU A 98 30.04 -65.34 44.65
CA LEU A 98 28.72 -64.71 44.85
C LEU A 98 28.78 -63.19 44.80
N ALA A 99 29.80 -62.57 45.40
CA ALA A 99 30.03 -61.12 45.32
C ALA A 99 30.31 -60.67 43.87
N SER A 100 31.13 -61.43 43.13
CA SER A 100 31.43 -61.18 41.71
C SER A 100 30.18 -61.30 40.84
N ALA A 101 29.35 -62.34 41.05
CA ALA A 101 28.09 -62.52 40.33
C ALA A 101 27.09 -61.38 40.59
N GLN A 102 26.96 -60.92 41.84
CA GLN A 102 26.13 -59.75 42.19
C GLN A 102 26.66 -58.46 41.54
N GLN A 103 27.98 -58.28 41.49
CA GLN A 103 28.60 -57.13 40.83
C GLN A 103 28.33 -57.16 39.31
N ALA A 104 28.43 -58.32 38.66
CA ALA A 104 28.08 -58.51 37.26
C ALA A 104 26.59 -58.22 37.00
N GLU A 105 25.68 -58.70 37.85
CA GLU A 105 24.25 -58.43 37.73
C GLU A 105 23.92 -56.93 37.81
N VAL A 106 24.59 -56.19 38.71
CA VAL A 106 24.45 -54.72 38.82
C VAL A 106 24.95 -54.01 37.56
N PHE A 107 26.11 -54.40 37.04
CA PHE A 107 26.62 -53.83 35.78
C PHE A 107 25.69 -54.15 34.59
N THR A 108 25.20 -55.38 34.47
CA THR A 108 24.25 -55.78 33.42
C THR A 108 22.95 -54.97 33.48
N LYS A 109 22.38 -54.76 34.68
CA LYS A 109 21.20 -53.89 34.86
C LYS A 109 21.47 -52.45 34.44
N GLN A 110 22.65 -51.90 34.78
CA GLN A 110 23.01 -50.54 34.41
C GLN A 110 23.28 -50.39 32.90
N ILE A 111 23.87 -51.40 32.25
CA ILE A 111 24.01 -51.47 30.79
C ILE A 111 22.63 -51.53 30.13
N GLN A 112 21.72 -52.38 30.60
CA GLN A 112 20.35 -52.49 30.08
C GLN A 112 19.56 -51.18 30.23
N GLN A 113 19.71 -50.47 31.36
CA GLN A 113 19.11 -49.14 31.55
C GLN A 113 19.65 -48.13 30.53
N LEU A 114 20.98 -48.01 30.39
CA LEU A 114 21.60 -47.09 29.43
C LEU A 114 21.24 -47.42 27.98
N GLN A 115 21.14 -48.71 27.62
CA GLN A 115 20.63 -49.15 26.32
C GLN A 115 19.15 -48.79 26.11
N GLY A 116 18.34 -48.79 27.18
CA GLY A 116 16.95 -48.33 27.17
C GLY A 116 16.86 -46.82 26.93
N GLU A 117 17.59 -46.02 27.69
CA GLU A 117 17.67 -44.56 27.57
C GLU A 117 18.17 -44.15 26.17
N LEU A 118 19.18 -44.84 25.63
CA LEU A 118 19.66 -44.64 24.25
C LEU A 118 18.63 -45.04 23.18
N ARG A 119 17.75 -46.02 23.44
CA ARG A 119 16.66 -46.36 22.51
C ARG A 119 15.57 -45.28 22.51
N SER A 120 15.10 -44.86 23.69
CA SER A 120 14.11 -43.78 23.78
C SER A 120 14.60 -42.45 23.21
N LEU A 121 15.88 -42.09 23.40
CA LEU A 121 16.46 -40.88 22.81
C LEU A 121 16.54 -40.95 21.27
N ARG A 122 16.78 -42.13 20.69
CA ARG A 122 16.73 -42.33 19.23
C ARG A 122 15.30 -42.18 18.70
N GLU A 123 14.32 -42.75 19.40
CA GLU A 123 12.90 -42.61 19.04
C GLU A 123 12.44 -41.14 19.11
N GLU A 124 12.86 -40.38 20.13
CA GLU A 124 12.60 -38.95 20.29
C GLU A 124 13.25 -38.12 19.17
N ILE A 125 14.52 -38.36 18.85
CA ILE A 125 15.21 -37.73 17.70
C ILE A 125 14.46 -38.01 16.40
N SER A 126 14.13 -39.27 16.13
CA SER A 126 13.38 -39.64 14.92
C SER A 126 11.95 -39.12 14.88
N LEU A 127 11.34 -38.74 16.02
CA LEU A 127 10.07 -38.02 16.07
C LEU A 127 10.26 -36.55 15.67
N LEU A 128 11.22 -35.87 16.28
CA LEU A 128 11.55 -34.46 15.99
C LEU A 128 12.02 -34.25 14.54
N GLU A 129 12.76 -35.20 13.98
CA GLU A 129 13.18 -35.17 12.56
C GLU A 129 11.98 -35.19 11.61
N ARG A 130 10.96 -36.01 11.91
CA ARG A 130 9.72 -36.09 11.11
C ARG A 130 8.80 -34.90 11.33
N GLU A 131 8.71 -34.38 12.55
CA GLU A 131 7.95 -33.16 12.87
C GLU A 131 8.52 -31.96 12.10
N LYS A 132 9.84 -31.75 12.17
CA LYS A 132 10.58 -30.77 11.36
C LYS A 132 10.35 -30.96 9.85
N GLU A 133 10.33 -32.20 9.34
CA GLU A 133 10.10 -32.45 7.92
C GLU A 133 8.68 -32.07 7.48
N CYS A 134 7.68 -32.24 8.36
CA CYS A 134 6.32 -31.76 8.15
C CYS A 134 6.25 -30.22 8.18
N GLU A 135 6.80 -29.58 9.21
CA GLU A 135 6.84 -28.11 9.33
C GLU A 135 7.52 -27.46 8.11
N LEU A 136 8.64 -28.00 7.64
CA LEU A 136 9.33 -27.52 6.44
C LEU A 136 8.43 -27.62 5.19
N LYS A 137 7.70 -28.73 5.02
CA LYS A 137 6.77 -28.91 3.88
C LYS A 137 5.57 -27.97 3.95
N GLU A 138 5.11 -27.60 5.14
CA GLU A 138 4.04 -26.60 5.31
C GLU A 138 4.57 -25.19 4.98
N ILE A 139 5.75 -24.81 5.48
CA ILE A 139 6.40 -23.54 5.18
C ILE A 139 6.74 -23.41 3.67
N GLU A 140 7.19 -24.48 3.01
CA GLU A 140 7.40 -24.50 1.55
C GLU A 140 6.11 -24.27 0.75
N GLN A 141 4.98 -24.83 1.21
CA GLN A 141 3.68 -24.61 0.59
C GLN A 141 3.17 -23.17 0.81
N GLU A 142 3.28 -22.63 2.02
CA GLU A 142 2.92 -21.23 2.31
C GLU A 142 3.80 -20.26 1.51
N LEU A 143 5.11 -20.52 1.40
CA LEU A 143 6.03 -19.73 0.58
C LEU A 143 5.64 -19.76 -0.91
N HIS A 144 5.25 -20.91 -1.46
CA HIS A 144 4.77 -21.00 -2.83
C HIS A 144 3.43 -20.28 -3.05
N LEU A 145 2.51 -20.32 -2.08
CA LEU A 145 1.25 -19.58 -2.15
C LEU A 145 1.50 -18.06 -2.10
N ALA A 146 2.35 -17.59 -1.19
CA ALA A 146 2.74 -16.17 -1.10
C ALA A 146 3.46 -15.69 -2.38
N GLN A 147 4.33 -16.52 -2.97
CA GLN A 147 4.98 -16.23 -4.26
C GLN A 147 3.94 -16.10 -5.40
N ALA A 148 2.92 -16.96 -5.42
CA ALA A 148 1.85 -16.89 -6.42
C ALA A 148 0.95 -15.66 -6.21
N GLU A 149 0.63 -15.30 -4.96
CA GLU A 149 -0.12 -14.08 -4.64
C GLU A 149 0.64 -12.81 -5.04
N ILE A 150 1.95 -12.74 -4.74
CA ILE A 150 2.81 -11.64 -5.18
C ILE A 150 2.86 -11.53 -6.71
N GLN A 151 2.85 -12.65 -7.44
CA GLN A 151 2.77 -12.64 -8.91
C GLN A 151 1.41 -12.12 -9.41
N ASN A 152 0.30 -12.56 -8.81
CA ASN A 152 -1.04 -12.09 -9.16
C ASN A 152 -1.22 -10.59 -8.88
N LEU A 153 -0.73 -10.10 -7.74
CA LEU A 153 -0.78 -8.68 -7.38
C LEU A 153 0.10 -7.83 -8.31
N ARG A 154 1.26 -8.34 -8.74
CA ARG A 154 2.10 -7.67 -9.76
C ARG A 154 1.42 -7.59 -11.11
N GLN A 155 0.79 -8.68 -11.57
CA GLN A 155 0.04 -8.67 -12.83
C GLN A 155 -1.13 -7.68 -12.77
N ALA A 156 -1.91 -7.66 -11.69
CA ALA A 156 -3.01 -6.72 -11.52
C ALA A 156 -2.54 -5.25 -11.49
N ALA A 157 -1.37 -4.98 -10.90
CA ALA A 157 -0.76 -3.65 -10.92
C ALA A 157 -0.21 -3.26 -12.31
N GLU A 158 0.36 -4.22 -13.06
CA GLU A 158 0.80 -4.00 -14.44
C GLU A 158 -0.40 -3.76 -15.39
N ASP A 159 -1.43 -4.59 -15.30
CA ASP A 159 -2.68 -4.43 -16.06
C ASP A 159 -3.29 -3.03 -15.80
N SER A 160 -3.48 -2.66 -14.53
CA SER A 160 -3.98 -1.34 -14.13
C SER A 160 -3.09 -0.18 -14.58
N ALA A 161 -1.76 -0.34 -14.60
CA ALA A 161 -0.86 0.66 -15.15
C ALA A 161 -1.05 0.83 -16.66
N THR A 162 -1.23 -0.27 -17.42
CA THR A 162 -1.50 -0.18 -18.87
C THR A 162 -2.86 0.42 -19.20
N GLU A 163 -3.89 0.20 -18.37
CA GLU A 163 -5.17 0.90 -18.50
C GLU A 163 -4.98 2.41 -18.28
N HIS A 164 -4.25 2.83 -17.24
CA HIS A 164 -3.95 4.25 -17.01
C HIS A 164 -3.08 4.89 -18.10
N GLU A 165 -2.09 4.18 -18.65
CA GLU A 165 -1.33 4.67 -19.81
C GLU A 165 -2.21 4.84 -21.05
N SER A 166 -3.17 3.93 -21.28
CA SER A 166 -4.16 4.04 -22.35
C SER A 166 -5.10 5.23 -22.17
N ASP A 167 -5.61 5.44 -20.96
CA ASP A 167 -6.46 6.59 -20.63
C ASP A 167 -5.69 7.91 -20.83
N ILE A 168 -4.46 8.00 -20.33
CA ILE A 168 -3.58 9.17 -20.52
C ILE A 168 -3.32 9.43 -22.02
N ALA A 169 -3.07 8.40 -22.82
CA ALA A 169 -2.89 8.54 -24.26
C ALA A 169 -4.18 9.05 -24.96
N SER A 170 -5.36 8.58 -24.55
CA SER A 170 -6.63 9.06 -25.09
C SER A 170 -6.90 10.53 -24.76
N LEU A 171 -6.62 10.94 -23.51
CA LEU A 171 -6.75 12.33 -23.07
C LEU A 171 -5.74 13.26 -23.75
N GLN A 172 -4.54 12.77 -24.06
CA GLN A 172 -3.57 13.51 -24.88
C GLN A 172 -4.07 13.70 -26.32
N GLU A 173 -4.71 12.69 -26.92
CA GLU A 173 -5.31 12.83 -28.25
C GLU A 173 -6.47 13.84 -28.26
N ASP A 174 -7.35 13.79 -27.25
CA ASP A 174 -8.45 14.75 -27.10
C ASP A 174 -7.95 16.18 -26.85
N LEU A 175 -6.92 16.38 -26.02
CA LEU A 175 -6.32 17.69 -25.81
C LEU A 175 -5.71 18.26 -27.09
N CYS A 176 -4.99 17.44 -27.87
CA CYS A 176 -4.48 17.88 -29.18
C CYS A 176 -5.61 18.16 -30.18
N ARG A 177 -6.70 17.39 -30.18
CA ARG A 177 -7.90 17.65 -30.99
C ARG A 177 -8.54 18.99 -30.63
N MET A 178 -8.77 19.26 -29.35
CA MET A 178 -9.32 20.54 -28.88
C MET A 178 -8.38 21.73 -29.15
N GLN A 179 -7.06 21.53 -29.12
CA GLN A 179 -6.07 22.55 -29.50
C GLN A 179 -6.18 22.92 -30.98
N ASN A 180 -6.26 21.92 -31.88
CA ASN A 180 -6.46 22.18 -33.31
C ASN A 180 -7.80 22.89 -33.59
N GLU A 181 -8.88 22.50 -32.92
CA GLU A 181 -10.18 23.17 -33.04
C GLU A 181 -10.14 24.62 -32.54
N LEU A 182 -9.39 24.90 -31.47
CA LEU A 182 -9.14 26.26 -30.99
C LEU A 182 -8.38 27.09 -32.04
N GLU A 183 -7.28 26.57 -32.59
CA GLU A 183 -6.48 27.25 -33.62
C GLU A 183 -7.30 27.56 -34.89
N ASP A 184 -8.17 26.65 -35.33
CA ASP A 184 -9.06 26.89 -36.47
C ASP A 184 -10.12 27.96 -36.16
N MET A 185 -10.64 28.01 -34.94
CA MET A 185 -11.54 29.07 -34.49
C MET A 185 -10.84 30.42 -34.31
N GLU A 186 -9.56 30.44 -33.92
CA GLU A 186 -8.72 31.64 -33.89
C GLU A 186 -8.49 32.19 -35.31
N ARG A 187 -8.22 31.29 -36.28
CA ARG A 187 -8.08 31.62 -37.70
C ARG A 187 -9.37 32.23 -38.27
N ILE A 188 -10.52 31.58 -38.03
CA ILE A 188 -11.84 32.05 -38.47
C ILE A 188 -12.20 33.40 -37.83
N ARG A 189 -11.86 33.61 -36.55
CA ARG A 189 -12.01 34.91 -35.88
C ARG A 189 -11.18 36.00 -36.58
N GLY A 190 -9.92 35.71 -36.91
CA GLY A 190 -9.06 36.62 -37.67
C GLY A 190 -9.59 36.95 -39.08
N GLU A 191 -10.21 35.98 -39.75
CA GLU A 191 -10.88 36.19 -41.05
C GLU A 191 -12.05 37.18 -40.93
N TYR A 192 -12.90 37.05 -39.90
CA TYR A 192 -13.96 38.04 -39.63
C TYR A 192 -13.44 39.40 -39.17
N GLU A 193 -12.33 39.47 -38.41
CA GLU A 193 -11.70 40.75 -38.04
C GLU A 193 -11.16 41.51 -39.26
N MET A 194 -10.60 40.79 -40.25
CA MET A 194 -10.22 41.35 -41.55
C MET A 194 -11.44 41.83 -42.36
N GLU A 195 -12.54 41.06 -42.38
CA GLU A 195 -13.78 41.50 -43.05
C GLU A 195 -14.37 42.75 -42.38
N ILE A 196 -14.48 42.77 -41.06
CA ILE A 196 -15.01 43.92 -40.29
C ILE A 196 -14.16 45.18 -40.53
N THR A 197 -12.83 45.06 -40.55
CA THR A 197 -11.95 46.20 -40.83
C THR A 197 -12.03 46.65 -42.30
N SER A 198 -12.17 45.72 -43.25
CA SER A 198 -12.41 46.05 -44.66
C SER A 198 -13.75 46.77 -44.87
N LEU A 199 -14.85 46.27 -44.30
CA LEU A 199 -16.16 46.90 -44.37
C LEU A 199 -16.19 48.29 -43.72
N ARG A 200 -15.50 48.48 -42.59
CA ARG A 200 -15.33 49.81 -41.96
C ARG A 200 -14.62 50.78 -42.89
N ALA A 201 -13.53 50.38 -43.53
CA ALA A 201 -12.82 51.20 -44.51
C ALA A 201 -13.68 51.47 -45.76
N GLU A 202 -14.48 50.51 -46.22
CA GLU A 202 -15.39 50.70 -47.35
C GLU A 202 -16.51 51.71 -47.01
N ILE A 203 -17.06 51.66 -45.79
CA ILE A 203 -18.02 52.63 -45.28
C ILE A 203 -17.38 54.03 -45.17
N GLU A 204 -16.17 54.12 -44.62
CA GLU A 204 -15.42 55.38 -44.49
C GLU A 204 -15.18 56.02 -45.87
N MET A 205 -14.72 55.24 -46.85
CA MET A 205 -14.55 55.68 -48.24
C MET A 205 -15.87 56.14 -48.87
N LYS A 206 -16.94 55.34 -48.77
CA LYS A 206 -18.29 55.69 -49.28
C LYS A 206 -18.89 56.94 -48.61
N SER A 207 -18.53 57.21 -47.35
CA SER A 207 -18.92 58.42 -46.63
C SER A 207 -18.06 59.65 -46.97
N SER A 208 -16.86 59.42 -47.51
CA SER A 208 -15.89 60.46 -47.87
C SER A 208 -16.05 61.00 -49.29
N ASP A 209 -16.74 60.27 -50.18
CA ASP A 209 -17.01 60.68 -51.57
C ASP A 209 -18.01 61.85 -51.66
N PRO A 210 -17.59 63.10 -51.97
CA PRO A 210 -18.48 64.27 -51.91
C PRO A 210 -19.48 64.36 -53.08
N SER A 211 -19.43 63.39 -54.00
CA SER A 211 -20.20 63.40 -55.26
C SER A 211 -21.66 62.95 -55.10
N ASN A 212 -22.03 62.36 -53.95
CA ASN A 212 -23.42 62.02 -53.61
C ASN A 212 -24.17 63.20 -52.97
N SER A 213 -23.97 64.42 -53.48
CA SER A 213 -24.41 65.68 -52.87
C SER A 213 -25.92 65.99 -52.91
N LEU A 214 -26.77 64.99 -53.16
CA LEU A 214 -28.23 65.17 -53.28
C LEU A 214 -28.93 65.27 -51.92
N SER A 215 -28.50 64.52 -50.90
CA SER A 215 -29.25 64.42 -49.63
C SER A 215 -29.17 65.65 -48.72
N LEU A 216 -28.25 66.58 -48.96
CA LEU A 216 -27.97 67.72 -48.06
C LEU A 216 -28.80 68.97 -48.39
N SER A 217 -29.18 69.18 -49.66
CA SER A 217 -30.12 70.27 -50.04
C SER A 217 -31.53 69.95 -49.53
N ASP A 218 -32.04 68.78 -49.87
CA ASP A 218 -33.38 68.30 -49.53
C ASP A 218 -33.65 68.33 -48.01
N PHE A 219 -32.65 68.00 -47.19
CA PHE A 219 -32.77 68.08 -45.73
C PHE A 219 -32.84 69.53 -45.22
N SER A 220 -32.06 70.44 -45.80
CA SER A 220 -32.10 71.87 -45.46
C SER A 220 -33.44 72.50 -45.85
N GLU A 221 -33.96 72.17 -47.03
CA GLU A 221 -35.26 72.65 -47.53
C GLU A 221 -36.41 72.15 -46.65
N MET A 222 -36.45 70.86 -46.31
CA MET A 222 -37.45 70.30 -45.39
C MET A 222 -37.35 70.90 -43.98
N GLN A 223 -36.14 71.22 -43.50
CA GLN A 223 -35.93 71.86 -42.21
C GLN A 223 -36.48 73.30 -42.18
N GLU A 224 -36.38 74.05 -43.29
CA GLU A 224 -37.02 75.37 -43.44
C GLU A 224 -38.56 75.25 -43.51
N GLU A 225 -39.12 74.30 -44.26
CA GLU A 225 -40.57 74.09 -44.33
C GLU A 225 -41.18 73.77 -42.95
N LEU A 226 -40.52 72.89 -42.17
CA LEU A 226 -40.93 72.57 -40.80
C LEU A 226 -40.89 73.80 -39.88
N GLN A 227 -39.93 74.71 -40.08
CA GLN A 227 -39.86 75.94 -39.31
C GLN A 227 -40.95 76.94 -39.70
N GLN A 228 -41.22 77.11 -40.99
CA GLN A 228 -42.34 77.94 -41.49
C GLN A 228 -43.69 77.42 -40.98
N LEU A 229 -43.90 76.10 -40.95
CA LEU A 229 -45.13 75.49 -40.45
C LEU A 229 -45.31 75.73 -38.95
N ARG A 230 -44.24 75.61 -38.14
CA ARG A 230 -44.27 75.98 -36.70
C ARG A 230 -44.66 77.43 -36.51
N ASP A 231 -44.12 78.34 -37.30
CA ASP A 231 -44.40 79.77 -37.17
C ASP A 231 -45.82 80.14 -37.59
N ARG A 232 -46.37 79.48 -38.61
CA ARG A 232 -47.79 79.57 -38.97
C ARG A 232 -48.69 79.05 -37.85
N CYS A 233 -48.36 77.93 -37.21
CA CYS A 233 -49.09 77.42 -36.05
C CYS A 233 -49.00 78.37 -34.85
N ARG A 234 -47.83 78.97 -34.59
CA ARG A 234 -47.66 80.00 -33.54
C ARG A 234 -48.49 81.27 -33.81
N PHE A 235 -48.67 81.66 -35.07
CA PHE A 235 -49.52 82.79 -35.43
C PHE A 235 -51.01 82.47 -35.25
N LEU A 236 -51.48 81.35 -35.80
CA LEU A 236 -52.88 80.93 -35.71
C LEU A 236 -53.35 80.75 -34.26
N ASN A 237 -52.47 80.24 -33.37
CA ASN A 237 -52.80 80.09 -31.95
C ASN A 237 -52.96 81.44 -31.22
N LYS A 238 -52.28 82.50 -31.67
CA LYS A 238 -52.50 83.87 -31.15
C LYS A 238 -53.82 84.47 -31.63
N GLU A 239 -54.19 84.24 -32.89
CA GLU A 239 -55.51 84.64 -33.39
C GLU A 239 -56.63 83.90 -32.64
N TYR A 240 -56.46 82.60 -32.37
CA TYR A 240 -57.37 81.82 -31.55
C TYR A 240 -57.49 82.38 -30.12
N GLN A 241 -56.38 82.73 -29.47
CA GLN A 241 -56.39 83.38 -28.14
C GLN A 241 -57.12 84.73 -28.16
N ALA A 242 -56.86 85.60 -29.13
CA ALA A 242 -57.55 86.88 -29.26
C ALA A 242 -59.05 86.72 -29.55
N LEU A 243 -59.44 85.70 -30.34
CA LEU A 243 -60.83 85.31 -30.54
C LEU A 243 -61.48 84.78 -29.26
N GLN A 244 -60.75 84.00 -28.45
CA GLN A 244 -61.22 83.49 -27.15
C GLN A 244 -61.39 84.61 -26.11
N GLU A 245 -60.50 85.60 -26.08
CA GLU A 245 -60.62 86.82 -25.26
C GLU A 245 -61.80 87.71 -25.71
N SER A 246 -61.97 87.88 -27.02
CA SER A 246 -63.13 88.61 -27.57
C SER A 246 -64.44 87.88 -27.27
N ASN A 247 -64.47 86.55 -27.40
CA ASN A 247 -65.64 85.73 -27.09
C ASN A 247 -65.95 85.77 -25.59
N SER A 248 -64.96 85.63 -24.70
CA SER A 248 -65.19 85.72 -23.25
C SER A 248 -65.64 87.12 -22.82
N SER A 249 -65.15 88.18 -23.46
CA SER A 249 -65.66 89.55 -23.26
C SER A 249 -67.11 89.72 -23.72
N LEU A 250 -67.49 89.15 -24.87
CA LEU A 250 -68.87 89.17 -25.35
C LEU A 250 -69.79 88.29 -24.49
N THR A 251 -69.32 87.14 -24.02
CA THR A 251 -70.04 86.28 -23.06
C THR A 251 -70.18 86.98 -21.71
N GLY A 252 -69.18 87.75 -21.27
CA GLY A 252 -69.29 88.63 -20.10
C GLY A 252 -70.36 89.71 -20.28
N GLN A 253 -70.35 90.42 -21.41
CA GLN A 253 -71.39 91.42 -21.74
C GLN A 253 -72.80 90.79 -21.86
N LEU A 254 -72.90 89.58 -22.40
CA LEU A 254 -74.17 88.82 -22.41
C LEU A 254 -74.57 88.41 -20.99
N ALA A 255 -73.65 87.92 -20.17
CA ALA A 255 -73.89 87.60 -18.76
C ALA A 255 -74.25 88.84 -17.94
N ASP A 256 -73.76 90.04 -18.27
CA ASP A 256 -74.15 91.31 -17.66
C ASP A 256 -75.53 91.79 -18.13
N LEU A 257 -75.90 91.57 -19.39
CA LEU A 257 -77.25 91.84 -19.88
C LEU A 257 -78.27 90.82 -19.35
N GLU A 258 -77.86 89.57 -19.16
CA GLU A 258 -78.64 88.55 -18.48
C GLU A 258 -78.66 88.72 -16.97
N SER A 259 -77.61 89.27 -16.34
CA SER A 259 -77.61 89.66 -14.93
C SER A 259 -78.45 90.92 -14.72
N GLU A 260 -78.49 91.87 -15.65
CA GLU A 260 -79.46 92.99 -15.66
C GLU A 260 -80.90 92.48 -15.80
N ARG A 261 -81.14 91.57 -16.75
CA ARG A 261 -82.46 90.97 -17.00
C ARG A 261 -82.93 90.14 -15.81
N THR A 262 -82.05 89.31 -15.24
CA THR A 262 -82.36 88.49 -14.08
C THR A 262 -82.39 89.31 -12.81
N ARG A 263 -81.54 90.34 -12.60
CA ARG A 263 -81.68 91.33 -11.51
C ARG A 263 -83.03 92.02 -11.55
N ARG A 264 -83.50 92.47 -12.72
CA ARG A 264 -84.86 93.02 -12.84
C ARG A 264 -85.95 91.95 -12.66
N ALA A 265 -85.64 90.66 -12.76
CA ALA A 265 -86.56 89.55 -12.42
C ALA A 265 -86.43 89.09 -10.95
N THR A 266 -85.28 89.28 -10.31
CA THR A 266 -84.95 88.92 -8.92
C THR A 266 -85.05 90.11 -7.99
N GLU A 267 -85.27 91.33 -8.46
CA GLU A 267 -85.92 92.38 -7.68
C GLU A 267 -87.38 91.97 -7.47
N ARG A 268 -88.12 91.71 -8.56
CA ARG A 268 -89.49 91.17 -8.54
C ARG A 268 -89.62 89.83 -7.78
N TRP A 269 -88.57 89.00 -7.82
CA TRP A 269 -88.56 87.70 -7.12
C TRP A 269 -87.89 87.73 -5.75
N LEU A 270 -87.02 88.69 -5.39
CA LEU A 270 -86.58 88.88 -3.98
C LEU A 270 -87.60 89.69 -3.18
N GLU A 271 -88.39 90.58 -3.82
CA GLU A 271 -89.71 91.00 -3.31
C GLU A 271 -90.57 89.78 -2.95
N SER A 272 -90.38 88.65 -3.65
CA SER A 272 -91.07 87.36 -3.41
C SER A 272 -90.25 86.33 -2.60
N GLN A 273 -88.97 86.57 -2.29
CA GLN A 273 -88.02 85.50 -1.84
C GLN A 273 -87.01 85.92 -0.75
N ALA A 274 -86.87 87.22 -0.46
CA ALA A 274 -86.54 87.67 0.90
C ALA A 274 -87.59 87.13 1.91
N LEU A 275 -88.81 86.87 1.41
CA LEU A 275 -89.89 86.12 2.05
C LEU A 275 -89.57 84.64 2.35
N ARG A 276 -88.58 84.01 1.72
CA ARG A 276 -88.29 82.56 1.86
C ARG A 276 -87.06 82.22 2.71
N ASN A 277 -86.19 83.19 2.97
CA ASN A 277 -85.11 83.14 3.97
C ASN A 277 -83.93 82.15 3.74
N MET A 278 -82.76 82.61 4.20
CA MET A 278 -81.75 81.91 5.01
C MET A 278 -81.31 80.45 4.70
N LYS A 279 -79.96 80.28 4.68
CA LYS A 279 -79.13 79.11 5.06
C LYS A 279 -78.72 78.08 3.97
N SER A 280 -77.52 78.32 3.44
CA SER A 280 -76.42 77.35 3.21
C SER A 280 -75.89 76.78 4.56
N ALA A 281 -74.91 75.86 4.70
CA ALA A 281 -73.99 75.10 3.80
C ALA A 281 -73.48 73.82 4.55
N GLU A 282 -72.55 73.05 3.96
CA GLU A 282 -71.87 71.86 4.54
C GLU A 282 -70.31 72.00 4.55
N SER A 283 -69.59 71.08 5.22
CA SER A 283 -68.12 71.10 5.44
C SER A 283 -67.48 69.69 5.51
N GLN A 284 -66.17 69.54 5.20
CA GLN A 284 -65.35 68.31 5.36
C GLN A 284 -63.84 68.61 5.59
N THR A 285 -63.06 67.62 6.08
CA THR A 285 -61.58 67.64 6.33
C THR A 285 -60.94 66.23 6.26
N SER A 286 -59.60 66.10 6.22
CA SER A 286 -58.82 64.83 6.10
C SER A 286 -57.47 64.85 6.87
N GLU A 287 -56.70 63.74 6.92
CA GLU A 287 -55.59 63.49 7.88
C GLU A 287 -54.36 62.71 7.29
N GLU A 288 -53.31 62.46 8.10
CA GLU A 288 -51.88 62.13 7.79
C GLU A 288 -51.48 60.64 8.10
N ASP A 289 -50.20 60.19 8.14
CA ASP A 289 -49.08 60.09 7.15
C ASP A 289 -47.83 59.44 7.88
N PHE A 290 -46.85 58.76 7.23
CA PHE A 290 -45.66 58.16 7.94
C PHE A 290 -44.37 57.80 7.11
N LEU A 291 -43.29 57.39 7.80
CA LEU A 291 -41.83 57.46 7.40
C LEU A 291 -41.09 56.15 6.98
N GLU A 292 -39.80 56.28 6.61
CA GLU A 292 -38.96 55.37 5.78
C GLU A 292 -37.63 54.83 6.44
N PRO A 293 -36.98 53.73 5.96
CA PRO A 293 -35.79 53.06 6.56
C PRO A 293 -34.41 53.18 5.82
N ASP A 294 -33.43 52.33 6.20
CA ASP A 294 -31.95 52.47 6.10
C ASP A 294 -31.26 51.95 4.78
N PRO A 295 -30.28 52.67 4.18
CA PRO A 295 -29.97 52.57 2.75
C PRO A 295 -29.15 51.36 2.26
N GLU A 296 -28.18 50.83 3.01
CA GLU A 296 -27.39 49.67 2.53
C GLU A 296 -28.23 48.39 2.51
N MET A 297 -29.09 48.24 3.53
CA MET A 297 -30.12 47.20 3.58
C MET A 297 -31.12 47.36 2.42
N HIS A 298 -31.44 48.60 2.02
CA HIS A 298 -32.26 48.87 0.84
C HIS A 298 -31.58 48.45 -0.47
N LEU A 299 -30.27 48.65 -0.66
CA LEU A 299 -29.57 48.25 -1.88
C LEU A 299 -29.57 46.72 -2.07
N LEU A 300 -29.24 45.96 -1.02
CA LEU A 300 -29.23 44.49 -1.11
C LEU A 300 -30.65 43.92 -1.29
N ARG A 301 -31.65 44.51 -0.61
CA ARG A 301 -33.07 44.18 -0.84
C ARG A 301 -33.54 44.53 -2.25
N GLN A 302 -33.08 45.64 -2.83
CA GLN A 302 -33.42 46.04 -4.19
C GLN A 302 -32.82 45.08 -5.24
N GLN A 303 -31.61 44.55 -5.00
CA GLN A 303 -31.02 43.50 -5.83
C GLN A 303 -31.78 42.18 -5.71
N LEU A 304 -32.11 41.73 -4.50
CA LEU A 304 -32.91 40.53 -4.27
C LEU A 304 -34.30 40.64 -4.92
N LEU A 305 -35.00 41.75 -4.67
CA LEU A 305 -36.34 42.00 -5.20
C LEU A 305 -36.34 42.12 -6.73
N GLY A 306 -35.29 42.70 -7.32
CA GLY A 306 -35.10 42.69 -8.78
C GLY A 306 -34.90 41.29 -9.37
N ALA A 307 -34.22 40.39 -8.65
CA ALA A 307 -34.07 38.99 -9.05
C ALA A 307 -35.39 38.19 -8.84
N GLU A 308 -36.13 38.45 -7.75
CA GLU A 308 -37.46 37.88 -7.53
C GLU A 308 -38.48 38.32 -8.60
N GLU A 309 -38.45 39.59 -9.00
CA GLU A 309 -39.29 40.10 -10.09
C GLU A 309 -38.92 39.45 -11.43
N GLN A 310 -37.62 39.26 -11.72
CA GLN A 310 -37.18 38.53 -12.91
C GLN A 310 -37.62 37.06 -12.89
N MET A 311 -37.47 36.34 -11.77
CA MET A 311 -38.01 34.98 -11.63
C MET A 311 -39.53 34.94 -11.89
N ARG A 312 -40.28 35.88 -11.29
CA ARG A 312 -41.73 35.96 -11.42
C ARG A 312 -42.15 36.24 -12.86
N ASP A 313 -41.44 37.11 -13.57
CA ASP A 313 -41.67 37.37 -14.98
C ASP A 313 -41.25 36.22 -15.90
N MET A 314 -40.24 35.42 -15.54
CA MET A 314 -39.91 34.19 -16.25
C MET A 314 -40.98 33.12 -16.05
N GLN A 315 -41.45 32.90 -14.82
CA GLN A 315 -42.60 32.03 -14.54
C GLN A 315 -43.85 32.47 -15.32
N ASN A 316 -44.18 33.76 -15.30
CA ASN A 316 -45.29 34.34 -16.07
C ASN A 316 -45.19 34.08 -17.59
N LYS A 317 -43.98 33.93 -18.15
CA LYS A 317 -43.75 33.56 -19.56
C LYS A 317 -43.89 32.05 -19.77
N CYS A 318 -43.34 31.22 -18.88
CA CYS A 318 -43.50 29.77 -18.91
C CYS A 318 -44.98 29.34 -18.85
N GLU A 319 -45.79 30.01 -18.02
CA GLU A 319 -47.24 29.76 -17.94
C GLU A 319 -47.96 30.14 -19.25
N LYS A 320 -47.64 31.30 -19.86
CA LYS A 320 -48.21 31.73 -21.14
C LYS A 320 -47.89 30.75 -22.28
N LEU A 321 -46.62 30.35 -22.42
CA LEU A 321 -46.19 29.35 -23.41
C LEU A 321 -46.89 28.00 -23.19
N SER A 322 -47.18 27.63 -21.94
CA SER A 322 -47.92 26.41 -21.62
C SER A 322 -49.39 26.48 -22.07
N CYS A 323 -50.03 27.65 -21.95
CA CYS A 323 -51.37 27.91 -22.50
C CYS A 323 -51.37 27.88 -24.04
N GLU A 324 -50.44 28.59 -24.68
CA GLU A 324 -50.29 28.59 -26.15
C GLU A 324 -50.07 27.16 -26.70
N LEU A 325 -49.24 26.36 -26.02
CA LEU A 325 -49.04 24.95 -26.34
C LEU A 325 -50.34 24.13 -26.20
N GLN A 326 -51.13 24.39 -25.16
CA GLN A 326 -52.41 23.69 -24.94
C GLN A 326 -53.45 24.03 -26.02
N GLU A 327 -53.51 25.29 -26.44
CA GLU A 327 -54.35 25.74 -27.54
C GLU A 327 -53.89 25.15 -28.88
N LEU A 328 -52.58 25.15 -29.18
CA LEU A 328 -52.03 24.55 -30.39
C LEU A 328 -52.25 23.01 -30.42
N GLN A 329 -52.11 22.34 -29.27
CA GLN A 329 -52.49 20.93 -29.12
C GLN A 329 -53.99 20.69 -29.38
N HIS A 330 -54.87 21.65 -29.08
CA HIS A 330 -56.29 21.56 -29.44
C HIS A 330 -56.48 21.70 -30.96
N HIS A 331 -55.89 22.73 -31.57
CA HIS A 331 -55.95 22.96 -33.02
C HIS A 331 -55.43 21.77 -33.84
N ARG A 332 -54.29 21.19 -33.43
CA ARG A 332 -53.75 19.96 -34.03
C ARG A 332 -54.76 18.81 -33.95
N ARG A 333 -55.34 18.55 -32.77
CA ARG A 333 -56.36 17.48 -32.58
C ARG A 333 -57.60 17.67 -33.46
N THR A 334 -58.10 18.90 -33.61
CA THR A 334 -59.23 19.18 -34.51
C THR A 334 -58.86 18.98 -35.98
N SER A 335 -57.67 19.43 -36.42
CA SER A 335 -57.19 19.21 -37.79
C SER A 335 -56.97 17.72 -38.08
N GLU A 336 -56.47 16.93 -37.10
CA GLU A 336 -56.37 15.46 -37.21
C GLU A 336 -57.77 14.83 -37.41
N GLU A 337 -58.81 15.31 -36.73
CA GLU A 337 -60.18 14.84 -36.93
C GLU A 337 -60.75 15.20 -38.31
N GLU A 338 -60.50 16.41 -38.81
CA GLU A 338 -60.92 16.80 -40.16
C GLU A 338 -60.19 16.01 -41.23
N GLN A 339 -58.89 15.77 -41.08
CA GLN A 339 -58.12 14.89 -41.96
C GLN A 339 -58.72 13.46 -41.99
N ARG A 340 -59.12 12.92 -40.82
CA ARG A 340 -59.84 11.63 -40.71
C ARG A 340 -61.25 11.68 -41.32
N ARG A 341 -61.93 12.82 -41.37
CA ARG A 341 -63.24 13.01 -42.05
C ARG A 341 -63.05 13.01 -43.57
N LEU A 342 -62.18 13.88 -44.07
CA LEU A 342 -61.83 13.99 -45.49
C LEU A 342 -61.33 12.65 -46.07
N GLN A 343 -60.49 11.90 -45.34
CA GLN A 343 -60.03 10.58 -45.78
C GLN A 343 -61.18 9.56 -45.95
N ARG A 344 -62.20 9.61 -45.07
CA ARG A 344 -63.40 8.75 -45.17
C ARG A 344 -64.28 9.18 -46.34
N GLU A 345 -64.51 10.49 -46.50
CA GLU A 345 -65.32 11.02 -47.62
C GLU A 345 -64.67 10.76 -48.97
N LEU A 346 -63.35 10.94 -49.10
CA LEU A 346 -62.58 10.59 -50.30
C LEU A 346 -62.72 9.10 -50.63
N LYS A 347 -62.62 8.21 -49.62
CA LYS A 347 -62.83 6.76 -49.80
C LYS A 347 -64.28 6.43 -50.20
N CYS A 348 -65.28 7.14 -49.69
CA CYS A 348 -66.66 6.97 -50.14
C CYS A 348 -66.84 7.42 -51.59
N ALA A 349 -66.34 8.60 -51.98
CA ALA A 349 -66.41 9.12 -53.34
C ALA A 349 -65.70 8.20 -54.36
N GLN A 350 -64.54 7.61 -54.00
CA GLN A 350 -63.87 6.60 -54.81
C GLN A 350 -64.76 5.35 -55.05
N ASN A 351 -65.44 4.87 -54.00
CA ASN A 351 -66.36 3.73 -54.12
C ASN A 351 -67.65 4.09 -54.89
N GLU A 352 -68.12 5.34 -54.82
CA GLU A 352 -69.22 5.84 -55.66
C GLU A 352 -68.81 5.84 -57.14
N VAL A 353 -67.66 6.46 -57.48
CA VAL A 353 -67.14 6.47 -58.86
C VAL A 353 -66.97 5.05 -59.42
N LEU A 354 -66.41 4.12 -58.66
CA LEU A 354 -66.27 2.71 -59.07
C LEU A 354 -67.62 2.00 -59.32
N ARG A 355 -68.70 2.39 -58.63
CA ARG A 355 -70.05 1.86 -58.90
C ARG A 355 -70.66 2.50 -60.15
N PHE A 356 -70.56 3.82 -60.29
CA PHE A 356 -71.13 4.55 -61.44
C PHE A 356 -70.41 4.25 -62.76
N GLN A 357 -69.16 3.75 -62.74
CA GLN A 357 -68.50 3.17 -63.92
C GLN A 357 -69.26 1.99 -64.56
N THR A 358 -70.18 1.33 -63.84
CA THR A 358 -71.07 0.30 -64.40
C THR A 358 -72.42 0.84 -64.91
N SER A 359 -72.67 2.15 -64.79
CA SER A 359 -73.94 2.81 -65.08
C SER A 359 -73.84 3.71 -66.31
N HIS A 360 -74.86 3.72 -67.18
CA HIS A 360 -74.87 4.51 -68.42
C HIS A 360 -75.35 5.96 -68.20
N SER A 361 -74.73 6.71 -67.28
CA SER A 361 -75.12 8.09 -66.93
C SER A 361 -73.92 9.06 -66.87
N VAL A 362 -73.40 9.42 -68.06
CA VAL A 362 -72.19 10.27 -68.25
C VAL A 362 -72.16 11.51 -67.35
N THR A 363 -73.25 12.31 -67.33
CA THR A 363 -73.31 13.56 -66.55
C THR A 363 -73.26 13.37 -65.03
N GLN A 364 -73.57 12.17 -64.53
CA GLN A 364 -73.40 11.82 -63.12
C GLN A 364 -71.95 11.43 -62.82
N CYS A 365 -71.28 10.75 -63.76
CA CYS A 365 -69.85 10.45 -63.66
C CYS A 365 -69.00 11.73 -63.63
N ASP A 366 -69.28 12.71 -64.51
CA ASP A 366 -68.54 13.98 -64.55
C ASP A 366 -68.66 14.76 -63.23
N ALA A 367 -69.87 14.85 -62.66
CA ALA A 367 -70.11 15.50 -61.38
C ALA A 367 -69.42 14.79 -60.19
N LEU A 368 -69.36 13.45 -60.21
CA LEU A 368 -68.66 12.66 -59.20
C LEU A 368 -67.14 12.78 -59.32
N LEU A 369 -66.60 12.89 -60.55
CA LEU A 369 -65.18 13.14 -60.78
C LEU A 369 -64.77 14.53 -60.27
N PHE A 370 -65.57 15.57 -60.53
CA PHE A 370 -65.33 16.92 -59.99
C PHE A 370 -65.32 16.92 -58.45
N ARG A 371 -66.31 16.28 -57.81
CA ARG A 371 -66.39 16.13 -56.35
C ARG A 371 -65.20 15.33 -55.79
N LEU A 372 -64.72 14.32 -56.52
CA LEU A 372 -63.54 13.55 -56.14
C LEU A 372 -62.26 14.40 -56.20
N THR A 373 -62.07 15.22 -57.24
CA THR A 373 -60.93 16.14 -57.33
C THR A 373 -60.95 17.19 -56.23
N GLU A 374 -62.11 17.78 -55.94
CA GLU A 374 -62.26 18.78 -54.87
C GLU A 374 -61.94 18.18 -53.48
N LEU A 375 -62.44 16.98 -53.17
CA LEU A 375 -62.10 16.27 -51.93
C LEU A 375 -60.61 15.93 -51.87
N GLN A 376 -59.98 15.60 -53.00
CA GLN A 376 -58.55 15.30 -53.05
C GLN A 376 -57.68 16.55 -52.85
N GLU A 377 -58.13 17.71 -53.30
CA GLU A 377 -57.47 19.00 -53.04
C GLU A 377 -57.63 19.44 -51.58
N ARG A 378 -58.84 19.37 -51.03
CA ARG A 378 -59.11 19.63 -49.59
C ARG A 378 -58.26 18.73 -48.68
N TYR A 379 -58.15 17.44 -49.01
CA TYR A 379 -57.29 16.50 -48.27
C TYR A 379 -55.80 16.86 -48.35
N LYS A 380 -55.30 17.29 -49.53
CA LYS A 380 -53.91 17.79 -49.69
C LYS A 380 -53.66 19.10 -48.93
N ALA A 381 -54.66 19.97 -48.80
CA ALA A 381 -54.55 21.20 -48.01
C ALA A 381 -54.44 20.88 -46.52
N SER A 382 -55.35 20.06 -45.98
CA SER A 382 -55.30 19.56 -44.60
C SER A 382 -54.00 18.80 -44.28
N GLN A 383 -53.43 18.06 -45.24
CA GLN A 383 -52.10 17.45 -45.07
C GLN A 383 -50.95 18.46 -44.88
N LYS A 384 -51.02 19.64 -45.52
CA LYS A 384 -50.01 20.71 -45.36
C LYS A 384 -50.18 21.44 -44.03
N GLU A 385 -51.42 21.80 -43.71
CA GLU A 385 -51.80 22.42 -42.44
C GLU A 385 -51.36 21.56 -41.25
N MET A 386 -51.59 20.25 -41.30
CA MET A 386 -51.11 19.29 -40.31
C MET A 386 -49.58 19.34 -40.13
N ALA A 387 -48.81 19.46 -41.22
CA ALA A 387 -47.36 19.54 -41.15
C ALA A 387 -46.87 20.88 -40.57
N GLN A 388 -47.61 21.98 -40.81
CA GLN A 388 -47.32 23.30 -40.21
C GLN A 388 -47.61 23.29 -38.71
N LEU A 389 -48.78 22.80 -38.28
CA LEU A 389 -49.15 22.66 -36.86
C LEU A 389 -48.20 21.74 -36.08
N GLN A 390 -47.59 20.75 -36.74
CA GLN A 390 -46.54 19.90 -36.15
C GLN A 390 -45.21 20.64 -35.99
N MET A 391 -44.82 21.47 -36.98
CA MET A 391 -43.60 22.29 -36.93
C MET A 391 -43.69 23.37 -35.85
N GLU A 392 -44.80 24.12 -35.81
CA GLU A 392 -45.08 25.14 -34.80
C GLU A 392 -45.06 24.56 -33.38
N GLN A 393 -45.57 23.33 -33.21
CA GLN A 393 -45.54 22.61 -31.94
C GLN A 393 -44.13 22.23 -31.50
N CYS A 394 -43.26 21.80 -32.42
CA CYS A 394 -41.85 21.54 -32.11
C CYS A 394 -41.12 22.82 -31.67
N GLU A 395 -41.27 23.92 -32.42
CA GLU A 395 -40.67 25.20 -32.05
C GLU A 395 -41.12 25.69 -30.67
N LEU A 396 -42.41 25.56 -30.34
CA LEU A 396 -42.97 26.06 -29.09
C LEU A 396 -42.54 25.18 -27.90
N LEU A 397 -42.40 23.86 -28.09
CA LEU A 397 -41.76 22.97 -27.11
C LEU A 397 -40.28 23.31 -26.88
N GLU A 398 -39.53 23.64 -27.92
CA GLU A 398 -38.12 24.07 -27.81
C GLU A 398 -37.97 25.45 -27.16
N ARG A 399 -38.96 26.35 -27.31
CA ARG A 399 -39.03 27.62 -26.56
C ARG A 399 -39.34 27.35 -25.09
N GLN A 400 -40.32 26.50 -24.80
CA GLN A 400 -40.68 26.12 -23.43
C GLN A 400 -39.50 25.48 -22.68
N ARG A 401 -38.74 24.59 -23.34
CA ARG A 401 -37.52 23.99 -22.76
C ARG A 401 -36.47 25.04 -22.41
N ARG A 402 -36.07 25.90 -23.36
CA ARG A 402 -35.04 26.93 -23.12
C ARG A 402 -35.42 27.88 -21.99
N MET A 403 -36.69 28.29 -21.93
CA MET A 403 -37.24 29.09 -20.83
C MET A 403 -37.16 28.38 -19.47
N GLN A 404 -37.28 27.05 -19.42
CA GLN A 404 -37.12 26.25 -18.20
C GLN A 404 -35.64 26.07 -17.82
N GLU A 405 -34.74 25.94 -18.81
CA GLU A 405 -33.29 25.89 -18.61
C GLU A 405 -32.77 27.23 -18.06
N GLU A 406 -33.21 28.36 -18.63
CA GLU A 406 -32.95 29.72 -18.13
C GLU A 406 -33.53 29.94 -16.72
N GLN A 407 -34.74 29.45 -16.44
CA GLN A 407 -35.35 29.53 -15.11
C GLN A 407 -34.57 28.70 -14.07
N GLY A 408 -34.04 27.53 -14.45
CA GLY A 408 -33.22 26.69 -13.59
C GLY A 408 -31.87 27.35 -13.25
N GLN A 409 -31.19 27.92 -14.25
CA GLN A 409 -29.93 28.65 -14.07
C GLN A 409 -30.09 29.85 -13.13
N LEU A 410 -31.13 30.66 -13.32
CA LEU A 410 -31.38 31.84 -12.49
C LEU A 410 -31.76 31.45 -11.05
N HIS A 411 -32.40 30.29 -10.85
CA HIS A 411 -32.66 29.73 -9.52
C HIS A 411 -31.38 29.23 -8.84
N GLU A 412 -30.47 28.57 -9.58
CA GLU A 412 -29.16 28.14 -9.08
C GLU A 412 -28.28 29.34 -8.69
N GLU A 413 -28.26 30.40 -9.51
CA GLU A 413 -27.57 31.66 -9.16
C GLU A 413 -28.11 32.28 -7.87
N LEU A 414 -29.44 32.31 -7.71
CA LEU A 414 -30.08 32.78 -6.47
C LEU A 414 -29.72 31.89 -5.26
N HIS A 415 -29.62 30.57 -5.44
CA HIS A 415 -29.20 29.67 -4.38
C HIS A 415 -27.74 29.90 -3.98
N ARG A 416 -26.83 30.08 -4.95
CA ARG A 416 -25.40 30.40 -4.73
C ARG A 416 -25.19 31.78 -4.09
N LEU A 417 -26.06 32.75 -4.36
CA LEU A 417 -26.07 34.07 -3.70
C LEU A 417 -26.64 34.01 -2.27
N THR A 418 -27.53 33.05 -1.99
CA THR A 418 -28.14 32.86 -0.66
C THR A 418 -27.24 32.02 0.26
N PHE A 419 -26.53 31.02 -0.27
CA PHE A 419 -25.70 30.09 0.48
C PHE A 419 -24.31 29.86 -0.15
N PRO A 420 -23.21 30.38 0.45
CA PRO A 420 -21.87 30.18 -0.06
C PRO A 420 -21.28 28.80 0.32
N LEU A 421 -21.46 27.84 -0.59
CA LEU A 421 -20.93 26.45 -0.60
C LEU A 421 -21.46 25.46 0.48
N PRO A 422 -21.74 24.19 0.11
CA PRO A 422 -22.07 23.13 1.07
C PRO A 422 -20.89 22.75 1.97
N ARG A 423 -21.11 22.73 3.30
CA ARG A 423 -20.09 22.32 4.28
C ARG A 423 -19.76 20.82 4.26
N SER A 424 -20.65 20.00 3.70
CA SER A 424 -20.48 18.55 3.55
C SER A 424 -19.17 18.15 2.83
N GLY A 425 -18.71 18.97 1.87
CA GLY A 425 -17.45 18.76 1.16
C GLY A 425 -16.17 19.03 1.98
N LEU A 426 -16.29 19.66 3.16
CA LEU A 426 -15.18 19.81 4.11
C LEU A 426 -15.15 18.64 5.11
N PHE A 427 -16.32 18.12 5.50
CA PHE A 427 -16.42 16.97 6.39
C PHE A 427 -15.72 15.74 5.80
N HIS A 428 -16.05 15.38 4.55
CA HIS A 428 -15.44 14.24 3.85
C HIS A 428 -13.91 14.35 3.80
N LYS A 429 -13.36 15.51 3.43
CA LYS A 429 -11.90 15.75 3.42
C LYS A 429 -11.26 15.63 4.81
N SER A 430 -11.94 16.08 5.87
CA SER A 430 -11.44 15.88 7.24
C SER A 430 -11.46 14.41 7.68
N GLN A 431 -12.39 13.60 7.14
CA GLN A 431 -12.46 12.17 7.38
C GLN A 431 -11.42 11.39 6.56
N GLU A 432 -11.23 11.72 5.28
CA GLU A 432 -10.15 11.20 4.41
C GLU A 432 -8.78 11.41 5.07
N LEU A 433 -8.52 12.64 5.56
CA LEU A 433 -7.28 12.99 6.24
C LEU A 433 -7.12 12.30 7.60
N LEU A 434 -8.22 12.01 8.31
CA LEU A 434 -8.19 11.19 9.53
C LEU A 434 -7.72 9.76 9.23
N THR A 435 -8.12 9.20 8.08
CA THR A 435 -7.66 7.89 7.59
C THR A 435 -6.18 7.95 7.18
N LYS A 436 -5.75 8.91 6.35
CA LYS A 436 -4.33 9.08 5.98
C LYS A 436 -3.41 9.15 7.22
N LEU A 437 -3.86 9.84 8.27
CA LEU A 437 -3.12 9.92 9.54
C LEU A 437 -3.22 8.68 10.43
N GLN A 438 -4.16 7.77 10.19
CA GLN A 438 -4.15 6.42 10.76
C GLN A 438 -3.10 5.56 10.03
N ASP A 439 -3.12 5.57 8.70
CA ASP A 439 -2.18 4.82 7.85
C ASP A 439 -0.73 5.22 8.14
N LEU A 440 -0.47 6.54 8.31
CA LEU A 440 0.83 7.07 8.70
C LEU A 440 1.23 6.73 10.15
N CYS A 441 0.28 6.59 11.09
CA CYS A 441 0.60 6.03 12.41
C CYS A 441 1.09 4.59 12.29
N GLU A 442 0.41 3.76 11.48
CA GLU A 442 0.73 2.34 11.34
C GLU A 442 2.07 2.13 10.64
N LEU A 443 2.34 2.87 9.55
CA LEU A 443 3.64 2.84 8.87
C LEU A 443 4.79 3.35 9.76
N GLN A 444 4.54 4.36 10.62
CA GLN A 444 5.50 4.84 11.61
C GLN A 444 5.79 3.81 12.72
N MET A 445 4.82 2.97 13.10
CA MET A 445 5.04 1.85 14.02
C MET A 445 5.83 0.70 13.37
N LEU A 446 5.57 0.39 12.09
CA LEU A 446 6.37 -0.58 11.33
C LEU A 446 7.83 -0.15 11.20
N TYR A 447 8.06 1.15 10.95
CA TYR A 447 9.41 1.74 10.93
C TYR A 447 10.13 1.57 12.28
N GLN A 448 9.47 1.84 13.40
CA GLN A 448 10.03 1.61 14.74
C GLN A 448 10.37 0.12 14.99
N GLY A 449 9.53 -0.80 14.51
CA GLY A 449 9.82 -2.24 14.55
C GLY A 449 11.13 -2.58 13.84
N MET A 450 11.32 -2.07 12.62
CA MET A 450 12.58 -2.25 11.87
C MET A 450 13.79 -1.58 12.55
N GLN A 451 13.61 -0.45 13.25
CA GLN A 451 14.69 0.18 14.02
C GLN A 451 15.16 -0.71 15.19
N GLU A 452 14.24 -1.40 15.88
CA GLU A 452 14.62 -2.37 16.92
C GLU A 452 15.33 -3.61 16.35
N GLU A 453 14.93 -4.12 15.17
CA GLU A 453 15.68 -5.19 14.50
C GLU A 453 17.09 -4.74 14.08
N GLN A 454 17.23 -3.54 13.49
CA GLN A 454 18.53 -2.94 13.18
C GLN A 454 19.41 -2.79 14.44
N LYS A 455 18.80 -2.41 15.58
CA LYS A 455 19.46 -2.27 16.88
C LYS A 455 19.91 -3.59 17.47
N LYS A 456 19.19 -4.70 17.26
CA LYS A 456 19.66 -6.07 17.58
C LYS A 456 20.84 -6.47 16.69
N LEU A 457 20.74 -6.24 15.39
CA LEU A 457 21.76 -6.66 14.43
C LEU A 457 23.08 -5.88 14.61
N ILE A 458 23.00 -4.60 15.01
CA ILE A 458 24.16 -3.80 15.49
C ILE A 458 24.75 -4.38 16.80
N GLN A 459 23.95 -4.91 17.72
CA GLN A 459 24.45 -5.57 18.93
C GLN A 459 25.15 -6.91 18.60
N ASN A 460 24.64 -7.68 17.64
CA ASN A 460 25.28 -8.91 17.17
C ASN A 460 26.67 -8.62 16.59
N GLN A 461 26.79 -7.57 15.76
CA GLN A 461 28.09 -7.09 15.27
C GLN A 461 29.01 -6.60 16.40
N GLU A 462 28.50 -5.99 17.46
CA GLU A 462 29.32 -5.61 18.62
C GLU A 462 29.87 -6.82 19.39
N SER A 463 29.10 -7.89 19.56
CA SER A 463 29.60 -9.14 20.15
C SER A 463 30.66 -9.82 19.27
N MET A 464 30.42 -9.90 17.97
CA MET A 464 31.33 -10.58 17.05
C MET A 464 32.61 -9.75 16.76
N LEU A 465 32.55 -8.42 16.74
CA LEU A 465 33.73 -7.55 16.76
C LEU A 465 34.56 -7.75 18.05
N LYS A 466 33.91 -8.01 19.20
CA LYS A 466 34.61 -8.32 20.45
C LYS A 466 35.32 -9.68 20.39
N GLU A 467 34.72 -10.69 19.76
CA GLU A 467 35.36 -11.98 19.52
C GLU A 467 36.56 -11.87 18.55
N GLN A 468 36.39 -11.11 17.45
CA GLN A 468 37.50 -10.75 16.55
C GLN A 468 38.65 -10.07 17.31
N LEU A 469 38.35 -9.11 18.21
CA LEU A 469 39.35 -8.44 19.07
C LEU A 469 40.05 -9.39 20.05
N GLU A 470 39.33 -10.32 20.68
CA GLU A 470 39.90 -11.30 21.61
C GLU A 470 40.83 -12.30 20.89
N LEU A 471 40.49 -12.70 19.67
CA LEU A 471 41.31 -13.52 18.78
C LEU A 471 42.54 -12.76 18.23
N HIS A 472 42.38 -11.52 17.77
CA HIS A 472 43.50 -10.65 17.38
C HIS A 472 44.49 -10.47 18.52
N GLY A 473 43.97 -10.17 19.72
CA GLY A 473 44.76 -10.08 20.94
C GLY A 473 45.44 -11.39 21.32
N ALA A 474 44.89 -12.56 20.95
CA ALA A 474 45.54 -13.86 21.13
C ALA A 474 46.68 -14.08 20.12
N LEU A 475 46.44 -13.78 18.84
CA LEU A 475 47.43 -13.83 17.76
C LEU A 475 48.61 -12.91 18.06
N GLN A 476 48.37 -11.67 18.51
CA GLN A 476 49.41 -10.73 18.92
C GLN A 476 50.20 -11.23 20.14
N ARG A 477 49.54 -11.77 21.17
CA ARG A 477 50.24 -12.38 22.33
C ARG A 477 51.15 -13.53 21.92
N PHE A 478 50.70 -14.38 20.99
CA PHE A 478 51.49 -15.50 20.47
C PHE A 478 52.69 -15.02 19.65
N LYS A 479 52.49 -14.00 18.80
CA LYS A 479 53.54 -13.30 18.06
C LYS A 479 54.58 -12.72 19.02
N GLU A 480 54.16 -11.96 20.04
CA GLU A 480 55.07 -11.31 21.00
C GLU A 480 55.80 -12.27 21.96
N SER A 481 55.28 -13.48 22.20
CA SER A 481 56.01 -14.51 22.95
C SER A 481 57.08 -15.19 22.10
N ASP A 482 56.74 -15.63 20.88
CA ASP A 482 57.65 -16.38 20.02
C ASP A 482 58.75 -15.49 19.41
N PHE A 483 58.44 -14.24 19.02
CA PHE A 483 59.48 -13.29 18.59
C PHE A 483 60.47 -12.96 19.73
N ARG A 484 60.04 -12.98 20.99
CA ARG A 484 60.93 -12.76 22.15
C ARG A 484 61.83 -13.97 22.40
N GLU A 485 61.28 -15.19 22.33
CA GLU A 485 62.05 -16.44 22.41
C GLU A 485 63.14 -16.50 21.32
N VAL A 486 62.85 -16.02 20.11
CA VAL A 486 63.81 -15.93 19.00
C VAL A 486 64.84 -14.80 19.16
N LEU A 487 64.46 -13.64 19.71
CA LEU A 487 65.34 -12.47 19.82
C LEU A 487 66.26 -12.46 21.04
N GLU A 488 65.91 -13.12 22.15
CA GLU A 488 66.73 -13.08 23.39
C GLU A 488 67.93 -14.05 23.39
N ASN A 489 68.03 -14.97 22.41
CA ASN A 489 69.21 -15.85 22.23
C ASN A 489 69.94 -15.72 20.87
N PRO A 490 70.51 -14.55 20.48
CA PRO A 490 71.33 -14.45 19.26
C PRO A 490 72.71 -15.13 19.39
N LYS A 491 73.11 -15.52 20.61
CA LYS A 491 74.46 -15.99 20.96
C LYS A 491 74.47 -16.98 22.12
N ASP A 492 74.04 -18.22 21.89
CA ASP A 492 74.99 -19.34 22.01
C ASP A 492 74.42 -20.71 21.61
N SER A 493 75.32 -21.54 21.09
CA SER A 493 75.20 -23.00 20.94
C SER A 493 74.21 -23.58 19.90
N LYS A 494 74.52 -24.83 19.51
CA LYS A 494 73.95 -25.60 18.41
C LYS A 494 72.44 -25.81 18.54
N TRP A 495 71.70 -25.54 17.46
CA TRP A 495 70.32 -25.97 17.27
C TRP A 495 70.13 -27.47 17.58
N PRO A 496 69.20 -27.84 18.49
CA PRO A 496 68.73 -29.22 18.62
C PRO A 496 67.99 -29.64 17.34
N LYS A 497 68.21 -30.88 16.87
CA LYS A 497 67.48 -31.43 15.72
C LYS A 497 66.06 -31.86 16.10
N SER A 498 65.17 -30.89 16.32
CA SER A 498 63.75 -31.09 16.69
C SER A 498 62.78 -30.28 15.80
N SER A 499 63.00 -30.30 14.49
CA SER A 499 62.20 -29.55 13.48
C SER A 499 60.69 -29.78 13.52
N LYS A 500 60.22 -30.88 14.13
CA LYS A 500 58.79 -31.13 14.41
C LYS A 500 58.14 -30.08 15.33
N CYS A 501 58.88 -29.39 16.20
CA CYS A 501 58.29 -28.42 17.14
C CYS A 501 57.82 -27.14 16.41
N GLY A 502 58.73 -26.46 15.71
CA GLY A 502 58.41 -25.21 14.98
C GLY A 502 57.37 -25.42 13.88
N HIS A 503 57.39 -26.56 13.21
CA HIS A 503 56.41 -26.88 12.15
C HIS A 503 54.99 -27.12 12.71
N ASN A 504 54.84 -27.50 13.98
CA ASN A 504 53.55 -27.55 14.65
C ASN A 504 53.10 -26.15 15.14
N LYS A 505 54.00 -25.33 15.72
CA LYS A 505 53.68 -23.93 16.09
C LYS A 505 53.20 -23.12 14.86
N SER A 506 53.92 -23.20 13.74
CA SER A 506 53.60 -22.49 12.49
C SER A 506 52.20 -22.84 11.96
N LYS A 507 51.81 -24.13 11.96
CA LYS A 507 50.47 -24.56 11.57
C LYS A 507 49.37 -24.00 12.48
N MET A 508 49.65 -23.84 13.78
CA MET A 508 48.68 -23.28 14.72
C MET A 508 48.44 -21.78 14.51
N ILE A 509 49.48 -21.02 14.13
CA ILE A 509 49.33 -19.62 13.68
C ILE A 509 48.46 -19.57 12.42
N ILE A 510 48.79 -20.37 11.40
CA ILE A 510 48.04 -20.40 10.12
C ILE A 510 46.56 -20.70 10.37
N ALA A 511 46.25 -21.69 11.22
CA ALA A 511 44.87 -22.01 11.60
C ALA A 511 44.15 -20.87 12.34
N GLN A 512 44.82 -20.14 13.24
CA GLN A 512 44.24 -18.95 13.88
C GLN A 512 43.99 -17.81 12.88
N MET A 513 44.89 -17.62 11.91
CA MET A 513 44.70 -16.61 10.86
C MET A 513 43.55 -16.97 9.92
N GLN A 514 43.39 -18.25 9.56
CA GLN A 514 42.27 -18.74 8.77
C GLN A 514 40.93 -18.57 9.49
N ALA A 515 40.84 -18.94 10.78
CA ALA A 515 39.63 -18.72 11.58
C ALA A 515 39.27 -17.23 11.73
N LEU A 516 40.27 -16.34 11.84
CA LEU A 516 40.05 -14.88 11.80
C LEU A 516 39.54 -14.43 10.42
N GLN A 517 40.10 -14.96 9.33
CA GLN A 517 39.67 -14.66 7.97
C GLN A 517 38.20 -15.03 7.73
N GLU A 518 37.80 -16.23 8.13
CA GLU A 518 36.42 -16.74 8.04
C GLU A 518 35.45 -15.86 8.84
N LEU A 519 35.84 -15.43 10.05
CA LEU A 519 35.04 -14.50 10.85
C LEU A 519 34.95 -13.09 10.24
N TYR A 520 35.96 -12.62 9.50
CA TYR A 520 35.87 -11.35 8.76
C TYR A 520 35.02 -11.45 7.50
N GLU A 521 34.97 -12.60 6.83
CA GLU A 521 34.13 -12.83 5.66
C GLU A 521 32.65 -12.97 6.05
N ALA A 522 32.33 -13.78 7.07
CA ALA A 522 30.98 -13.85 7.63
C ALA A 522 30.48 -12.47 8.07
N SER A 523 31.30 -11.75 8.85
CA SER A 523 31.00 -10.39 9.32
C SER A 523 30.75 -9.38 8.19
N GLN A 524 31.48 -9.51 7.08
CA GLN A 524 31.27 -8.64 5.92
C GLN A 524 29.92 -8.90 5.24
N THR A 525 29.47 -10.16 5.15
CA THR A 525 28.15 -10.47 4.57
C THR A 525 26.98 -9.94 5.41
N GLU A 526 27.07 -10.02 6.75
CA GLU A 526 26.07 -9.37 7.64
C GLU A 526 26.07 -7.84 7.48
N GLN A 527 27.23 -7.25 7.24
CA GLN A 527 27.41 -5.81 7.09
C GLN A 527 26.86 -5.27 5.77
N GLU A 528 27.01 -6.02 4.68
CA GLU A 528 26.40 -5.71 3.38
C GLU A 528 24.86 -5.78 3.46
N LEU A 529 24.30 -6.76 4.17
CA LEU A 529 22.86 -6.87 4.41
C LEU A 529 22.33 -5.73 5.30
N LEU A 530 23.04 -5.38 6.38
CA LEU A 530 22.73 -4.22 7.23
C LEU A 530 22.71 -2.90 6.46
N GLN A 531 23.63 -2.74 5.51
CA GLN A 531 23.72 -1.53 4.69
C GLN A 531 22.56 -1.43 3.71
N GLN A 532 22.17 -2.55 3.06
CA GLN A 532 20.98 -2.61 2.22
C GLN A 532 19.68 -2.30 3.00
N GLU A 533 19.54 -2.82 4.22
CA GLU A 533 18.41 -2.49 5.09
C GLU A 533 18.41 -1.02 5.56
N GLN A 534 19.58 -0.43 5.81
CA GLN A 534 19.69 0.99 6.13
C GLN A 534 19.29 1.88 4.95
N GLU A 535 19.64 1.52 3.71
CA GLU A 535 19.20 2.25 2.52
C GLU A 535 17.68 2.14 2.32
N ARG A 536 17.09 0.94 2.55
CA ARG A 536 15.62 0.74 2.54
C ARG A 536 14.91 1.61 3.58
N LEU A 537 15.38 1.59 4.83
CA LEU A 537 14.86 2.41 5.92
C LEU A 537 14.92 3.91 5.62
N LEU A 538 16.01 4.36 5.01
CA LEU A 538 16.22 5.77 4.69
C LEU A 538 15.29 6.26 3.55
N GLU A 539 14.85 5.39 2.64
CA GLU A 539 13.85 5.74 1.62
C GLU A 539 12.43 5.77 2.18
N GLU A 540 12.01 4.76 2.95
CA GLU A 540 10.69 4.77 3.60
C GLU A 540 10.55 5.93 4.60
N ARG A 541 11.65 6.36 5.26
CA ARG A 541 11.69 7.59 6.06
C ARG A 541 11.38 8.85 5.23
N LYS A 542 11.96 8.99 4.02
CA LYS A 542 11.67 10.15 3.15
C LYS A 542 10.21 10.17 2.72
N ARG A 543 9.66 9.00 2.40
CA ARG A 543 8.26 8.80 2.03
C ARG A 543 7.32 9.23 3.16
N LEU A 544 7.50 8.67 4.37
CA LEU A 544 6.80 9.07 5.59
C LEU A 544 6.86 10.59 5.83
N GLN A 545 8.03 11.21 5.62
CA GLN A 545 8.18 12.65 5.79
C GLN A 545 7.43 13.47 4.71
N ALA A 546 7.41 13.01 3.46
CA ALA A 546 6.66 13.65 2.38
C ALA A 546 5.14 13.54 2.60
N ASP A 547 4.65 12.35 2.97
CA ASP A 547 3.23 12.11 3.21
C ASP A 547 2.71 12.88 4.45
N LEU A 548 3.53 12.99 5.50
CA LEU A 548 3.24 13.86 6.65
C LEU A 548 3.21 15.35 6.26
N GLN A 549 4.10 15.79 5.37
CA GLN A 549 4.12 17.16 4.85
C GLN A 549 2.86 17.47 4.03
N LEU A 550 2.41 16.54 3.18
CA LEU A 550 1.14 16.67 2.46
C LEU A 550 -0.05 16.78 3.41
N CYS A 551 -0.09 15.98 4.48
CA CYS A 551 -1.13 16.07 5.51
C CYS A 551 -1.12 17.43 6.26
N LEU A 552 0.07 18.03 6.48
CA LEU A 552 0.21 19.37 7.07
C LEU A 552 -0.30 20.48 6.13
N GLU A 553 -0.13 20.31 4.82
CA GLU A 553 -0.58 21.27 3.79
C GLU A 553 -2.09 21.16 3.54
N GLU A 554 -2.64 19.94 3.46
CA GLU A 554 -4.09 19.69 3.41
C GLU A 554 -4.79 20.30 4.64
N MET A 555 -4.21 20.16 5.84
CA MET A 555 -4.75 20.82 7.05
C MET A 555 -4.74 22.35 6.97
N GLN A 556 -3.69 22.96 6.42
CA GLN A 556 -3.65 24.42 6.26
C GLN A 556 -4.71 24.89 5.26
N MET A 557 -4.92 24.16 4.17
CA MET A 557 -5.96 24.45 3.19
C MET A 557 -7.37 24.32 3.79
N LEU A 558 -7.63 23.30 4.61
CA LEU A 558 -8.90 23.15 5.34
C LEU A 558 -9.14 24.29 6.34
N GLN A 559 -8.11 24.74 7.07
CA GLN A 559 -8.21 25.87 8.01
C GLN A 559 -8.45 27.21 7.29
N VAL A 560 -7.85 27.43 6.10
CA VAL A 560 -8.08 28.64 5.29
C VAL A 560 -9.50 28.63 4.70
N GLN A 561 -10.02 27.47 4.31
CA GLN A 561 -11.40 27.30 3.83
C GLN A 561 -12.45 27.41 4.94
N SER A 562 -12.06 27.36 6.22
CA SER A 562 -12.99 27.42 7.37
C SER A 562 -12.51 28.32 8.53
N PRO A 563 -12.51 29.66 8.35
CA PRO A 563 -12.01 30.59 9.38
C PRO A 563 -12.69 30.49 10.75
N SER A 564 -13.95 30.04 10.81
CA SER A 564 -14.66 29.79 12.07
C SER A 564 -14.00 28.68 12.90
N VAL A 565 -13.61 27.57 12.26
CA VAL A 565 -12.98 26.41 12.92
C VAL A 565 -11.67 26.82 13.58
N LYS A 566 -10.89 27.71 12.93
CA LYS A 566 -9.66 28.26 13.50
C LYS A 566 -9.91 29.02 14.81
N VAL A 567 -11.01 29.77 14.90
CA VAL A 567 -11.41 30.50 16.13
C VAL A 567 -11.95 29.53 17.19
N SER A 568 -12.89 28.63 16.84
CA SER A 568 -13.43 27.61 17.75
C SER A 568 -12.28 26.80 18.40
N LEU A 569 -11.31 26.37 17.60
CA LEU A 569 -10.25 25.46 18.02
C LEU A 569 -9.12 26.15 18.79
N GLU A 570 -8.87 27.45 18.57
CA GLU A 570 -8.00 28.25 19.47
C GLU A 570 -8.60 28.38 20.89
N SER A 571 -9.92 28.32 21.05
CA SER A 571 -10.59 28.21 22.36
C SER A 571 -10.34 26.84 23.00
N TYR A 572 -10.56 25.75 22.26
CA TYR A 572 -10.33 24.38 22.75
C TYR A 572 -8.89 24.16 23.20
N LYS A 573 -7.90 24.64 22.41
CA LYS A 573 -6.48 24.53 22.74
C LYS A 573 -6.09 25.29 24.04
N LYS A 574 -6.82 26.36 24.39
CA LYS A 574 -6.68 27.05 25.68
C LYS A 574 -7.37 26.30 26.83
N SER A 575 -8.49 25.63 26.57
CA SER A 575 -9.26 24.91 27.59
C SER A 575 -8.51 23.69 28.15
N TYR A 576 -7.82 22.91 27.30
CA TYR A 576 -7.07 21.72 27.72
C TYR A 576 -5.62 21.98 28.13
N GLY A 577 -5.05 23.14 27.79
CA GLY A 577 -3.67 23.52 28.13
C GLY A 577 -3.44 23.89 29.61
N SER A 578 -4.46 23.84 30.46
CA SER A 578 -4.41 24.34 31.86
C SER A 578 -4.22 23.27 32.94
N THR A 579 -4.02 22.01 32.57
CA THR A 579 -4.10 20.87 33.52
C THR A 579 -2.81 20.06 33.69
N THR A 580 -1.74 20.38 32.94
CA THR A 580 -0.47 19.61 32.94
C THR A 580 0.71 20.31 33.64
N THR A 581 0.50 21.48 34.25
CA THR A 581 1.52 22.17 35.05
C THR A 581 1.45 21.78 36.53
N SER A 582 1.66 20.50 36.85
CA SER A 582 1.81 20.02 38.23
C SER A 582 2.62 18.72 38.30
N ASN A 583 3.94 18.85 38.31
CA ASN A 583 4.90 17.87 38.83
C ASN A 583 6.25 18.56 39.01
N GLU A 584 6.36 19.36 40.07
CA GLU A 584 7.64 19.91 40.54
C GLU A 584 8.45 18.83 41.29
N ASP A 585 9.71 19.18 41.59
CA ASP A 585 10.58 18.52 42.58
C ASP A 585 10.93 17.03 42.40
N CYS A 586 11.88 16.79 41.49
CA CYS A 586 13.03 15.95 41.83
C CYS A 586 14.39 16.52 41.38
N ARG A 587 15.14 17.03 42.38
CA ARG A 587 16.61 17.21 42.37
C ARG A 587 17.21 18.27 41.43
N ARG A 588 16.95 19.54 41.77
CA ARG A 588 18.00 20.56 42.06
C ARG A 588 19.42 19.97 42.15
N GLY A 589 20.36 20.39 41.28
CA GLY A 589 21.66 19.71 41.14
C GLY A 589 22.93 20.53 40.82
N CYS A 590 22.87 21.66 40.09
CA CYS A 590 24.00 22.58 39.89
C CYS A 590 23.53 23.95 39.39
N ASN A 591 24.22 25.02 39.80
CA ASN A 591 24.10 26.40 39.32
C ASN A 591 25.49 26.89 38.88
N ILE A 592 25.55 28.07 38.24
CA ILE A 592 26.76 28.78 37.75
C ILE A 592 27.26 28.19 36.41
N ASP A 593 27.43 28.95 35.32
CA ASP A 593 27.34 30.41 35.11
C ASP A 593 26.42 30.78 33.91
N ASP A 594 25.88 31.99 33.92
CA ASP A 594 25.16 32.58 32.79
C ASP A 594 26.14 33.07 31.71
N ASN A 595 25.84 32.85 30.42
CA ASN A 595 26.08 33.90 29.43
C ASN A 595 25.16 33.86 28.19
N GLU A 596 24.89 35.07 27.72
CA GLU A 596 23.88 35.52 26.75
C GLU A 596 23.75 34.78 25.39
N SER A 597 22.49 34.63 24.96
CA SER A 597 21.93 35.07 23.67
C SER A 597 22.64 34.74 22.35
N TYR A 598 21.90 34.14 21.40
CA TYR A 598 21.47 34.86 20.18
C TYR A 598 20.40 34.09 19.38
N HIS A 599 19.16 34.57 19.36
CA HIS A 599 18.21 34.23 18.30
C HIS A 599 18.57 34.97 17.00
N LYS A 600 18.51 34.28 15.85
CA LYS A 600 18.44 34.92 14.52
C LYS A 600 17.52 34.15 13.58
N SER A 601 16.28 34.62 13.48
CA SER A 601 15.38 34.26 12.39
C SER A 601 15.85 34.91 11.08
N TYR A 602 15.58 34.27 9.94
CA TYR A 602 15.62 34.92 8.63
C TYR A 602 14.47 34.44 7.74
N ASN A 603 13.43 35.26 7.63
CA ASN A 603 12.59 35.33 6.44
C ASN A 603 13.08 36.51 5.61
N SER A 604 13.20 36.35 4.30
CA SER A 604 13.37 37.50 3.39
C SER A 604 12.87 37.14 2.00
N SER A 605 11.83 37.85 1.54
CA SER A 605 11.31 37.74 0.18
C SER A 605 11.65 39.02 -0.57
N GLN A 606 12.42 38.92 -1.66
CA GLN A 606 12.43 39.98 -2.68
C GLN A 606 12.76 39.39 -4.06
N ALA A 607 12.00 39.82 -5.07
CA ALA A 607 12.14 39.36 -6.45
C ALA A 607 12.91 40.37 -7.31
N SER A 608 13.53 39.86 -8.39
CA SER A 608 13.87 40.64 -9.59
C SER A 608 14.01 39.71 -10.80
N GLU A 609 13.92 40.27 -12.01
CA GLU A 609 13.79 39.57 -13.30
C GLU A 609 15.15 39.16 -13.91
N GLY A 610 15.18 38.20 -14.87
CA GLY A 610 16.39 37.97 -15.68
C GLY A 610 16.47 36.71 -16.58
N SER A 611 16.01 36.82 -17.84
CA SER A 611 16.49 36.11 -19.06
C SER A 611 16.72 34.57 -19.09
N LEU A 612 15.83 33.89 -19.82
CA LEU A 612 16.09 33.08 -21.05
C LEU A 612 17.34 32.15 -21.18
N LEU A 613 17.05 30.88 -21.53
CA LEU A 613 17.76 30.01 -22.49
C LEU A 613 19.24 29.61 -22.25
N LYS A 614 19.49 28.34 -21.86
CA LYS A 614 19.94 27.26 -22.81
C LYS A 614 20.32 25.92 -22.15
N SER A 615 20.06 24.81 -22.88
CA SER A 615 20.75 23.49 -22.88
C SER A 615 20.78 22.69 -21.56
N CYS A 616 20.74 21.35 -21.56
CA CYS A 616 21.30 20.41 -22.55
C CYS A 616 20.37 19.26 -22.98
N ASP A 617 20.56 18.83 -24.22
CA ASP A 617 20.04 17.58 -24.80
C ASP A 617 21.03 16.42 -24.67
N SER A 618 20.54 15.21 -25.01
CA SER A 618 21.31 13.98 -25.30
C SER A 618 21.86 13.21 -24.08
N SER A 619 21.94 11.87 -24.10
CA SER A 619 22.06 11.00 -25.28
C SER A 619 21.18 9.74 -25.27
N THR A 620 20.75 9.39 -26.48
CA THR A 620 20.16 8.11 -26.92
C THR A 620 20.88 6.85 -26.44
N SER A 621 20.12 5.76 -26.23
CA SER A 621 20.62 4.39 -26.41
C SER A 621 19.65 3.59 -27.29
N THR A 622 20.10 3.21 -28.48
CA THR A 622 19.32 2.46 -29.48
C THR A 622 19.39 0.95 -29.24
N ARG A 623 18.26 0.23 -29.37
CA ARG A 623 18.29 -1.23 -29.56
C ARG A 623 17.18 -1.71 -30.51
N GLU A 624 17.59 -2.18 -31.68
CA GLU A 624 16.72 -2.87 -32.65
C GLU A 624 16.89 -4.41 -32.57
N PHE A 625 16.23 -5.12 -33.51
CA PHE A 625 16.11 -6.58 -33.68
C PHE A 625 15.13 -7.28 -32.72
N TYR A 626 14.29 -8.23 -33.16
CA TYR A 626 13.97 -8.75 -34.50
C TYR A 626 12.49 -9.19 -34.52
N GLY A 627 11.74 -8.91 -35.59
CA GLY A 627 10.31 -9.25 -35.66
C GLY A 627 9.99 -10.60 -36.34
N ARG A 628 8.84 -11.20 -36.01
CA ARG A 628 8.15 -12.18 -36.88
C ARG A 628 6.63 -12.17 -36.66
N SER A 629 5.87 -12.48 -37.71
CA SER A 629 4.40 -12.36 -37.77
C SER A 629 3.68 -13.71 -37.84
N TYR A 630 2.56 -13.82 -37.11
CA TYR A 630 1.29 -14.47 -37.53
C TYR A 630 0.16 -13.72 -36.80
N ARG A 631 -0.89 -13.15 -37.42
CA ARG A 631 -1.85 -13.60 -38.45
C ARG A 631 -2.98 -14.50 -37.91
N SER A 632 -4.04 -13.83 -37.43
CA SER A 632 -5.46 -14.19 -37.55
C SER A 632 -5.95 -15.56 -37.05
N SER A 633 -6.94 -15.55 -36.15
CA SER A 633 -8.31 -16.06 -36.43
C SER A 633 -9.28 -15.84 -35.26
N SER A 634 -10.17 -14.87 -35.36
CA SER A 634 -11.34 -14.76 -34.48
C SER A 634 -12.41 -15.77 -34.93
N ILE A 635 -12.70 -16.79 -34.11
CA ILE A 635 -13.76 -17.77 -34.41
C ILE A 635 -15.10 -17.27 -33.85
N ALA A 636 -16.02 -16.91 -34.75
CA ALA A 636 -17.37 -16.50 -34.39
C ALA A 636 -18.32 -17.70 -34.33
N CYS A 637 -18.81 -18.05 -33.14
CA CYS A 637 -19.92 -18.98 -32.94
C CYS A 637 -21.16 -18.23 -32.43
N LYS A 638 -22.31 -18.41 -33.11
CA LYS A 638 -23.61 -17.83 -32.75
C LYS A 638 -24.57 -18.92 -32.24
N ARG A 639 -25.59 -18.48 -31.49
CA ARG A 639 -26.79 -19.23 -31.04
C ARG A 639 -26.52 -20.28 -29.94
N SER A 640 -27.52 -20.68 -29.14
CA SER A 640 -28.98 -20.55 -29.34
C SER A 640 -29.80 -20.16 -28.09
N TYR A 641 -31.09 -19.90 -28.29
CA TYR A 641 -32.07 -19.54 -27.24
C TYR A 641 -32.54 -20.77 -26.44
N GLY A 642 -32.95 -20.54 -25.19
CA GLY A 642 -33.80 -21.46 -24.41
C GLY A 642 -34.31 -20.77 -23.15
N SER A 643 -35.64 -20.67 -22.98
CA SER A 643 -36.25 -19.94 -21.85
C SER A 643 -37.22 -20.82 -21.06
N SER A 644 -37.05 -20.87 -19.74
CA SER A 644 -38.07 -21.18 -18.72
C SER A 644 -37.49 -20.72 -17.37
N SER A 645 -38.07 -19.82 -16.57
CA SER A 645 -39.47 -19.61 -16.13
C SER A 645 -39.78 -20.27 -14.78
N SER A 646 -39.44 -19.58 -13.69
CA SER A 646 -40.31 -19.50 -12.50
C SER A 646 -40.08 -18.17 -11.78
N SER A 647 -41.15 -17.59 -11.25
CA SER A 647 -41.19 -16.30 -10.56
C SER A 647 -40.38 -16.26 -9.27
N ASP A 648 -39.90 -15.07 -8.89
CA ASP A 648 -40.42 -14.42 -7.68
C ASP A 648 -40.24 -12.89 -7.72
N THR A 649 -40.86 -12.17 -6.78
CA THR A 649 -41.14 -10.74 -6.89
C THR A 649 -39.98 -9.82 -6.48
N CYS A 650 -39.33 -9.18 -7.46
CA CYS A 650 -38.43 -8.04 -7.21
C CYS A 650 -39.18 -6.70 -7.30
N HIS A 651 -39.28 -5.96 -6.20
CA HIS A 651 -39.61 -4.54 -6.24
C HIS A 651 -38.46 -3.76 -6.91
N LYS A 652 -38.68 -3.26 -8.13
CA LYS A 652 -37.79 -2.25 -8.72
C LYS A 652 -38.24 -0.86 -8.32
N SER A 653 -37.58 -0.27 -7.32
CA SER A 653 -37.58 1.18 -7.13
C SER A 653 -36.83 1.83 -8.28
N TYR A 654 -37.54 2.60 -9.11
CA TYR A 654 -36.91 3.72 -9.81
C TYR A 654 -36.60 4.78 -8.75
N VAL A 655 -35.33 4.88 -8.34
CA VAL A 655 -34.86 6.07 -7.63
C VAL A 655 -34.52 7.08 -8.71
N SER A 656 -35.44 8.01 -8.97
CA SER A 656 -35.06 9.30 -9.54
C SER A 656 -34.15 9.97 -8.52
N SER A 657 -32.97 10.40 -8.92
CA SER A 657 -32.14 11.30 -8.12
C SER A 657 -32.75 12.70 -8.14
N SER A 658 -33.73 12.96 -7.28
CA SER A 658 -33.90 14.31 -6.77
C SER A 658 -32.68 14.63 -5.92
N MET A 659 -31.98 15.72 -6.26
CA MET A 659 -31.12 16.38 -5.29
C MET A 659 -32.05 17.24 -4.44
N ASP A 660 -32.66 16.62 -3.44
CA ASP A 660 -33.34 17.35 -2.38
C ASP A 660 -32.25 17.97 -1.47
N ASP A 661 -32.23 19.29 -1.35
CA ASP A 661 -31.33 20.02 -0.47
C ASP A 661 -31.70 19.77 1.01
N GLU A 662 -31.21 18.68 1.59
CA GLU A 662 -31.11 18.57 3.05
C GLU A 662 -30.08 19.59 3.56
N LEU A 663 -30.57 20.65 4.19
CA LEU A 663 -29.74 21.53 5.00
C LEU A 663 -29.04 20.69 6.07
N ALA A 664 -27.70 20.65 6.03
CA ALA A 664 -26.90 19.91 7.01
C ALA A 664 -27.34 20.22 8.45
N GLU A 665 -27.65 19.17 9.20
CA GLU A 665 -28.14 19.27 10.58
C GLU A 665 -27.09 19.97 11.46
N PRO A 666 -27.50 20.67 12.54
CA PRO A 666 -26.55 21.22 13.51
C PRO A 666 -25.62 20.13 14.10
N GLU A 667 -26.06 18.86 14.15
CA GLU A 667 -25.21 17.73 14.54
C GLU A 667 -24.02 17.52 13.59
N ASP A 668 -24.17 17.71 12.27
CA ASP A 668 -23.07 17.52 11.31
C ASP A 668 -21.97 18.57 11.48
N MET A 669 -22.32 19.75 12.00
CA MET A 669 -21.38 20.81 12.30
C MET A 669 -20.54 20.50 13.55
N GLU A 670 -21.16 19.94 14.59
CA GLU A 670 -20.46 19.47 15.79
C GLU A 670 -19.57 18.26 15.47
N ARG A 671 -20.08 17.30 14.68
CA ARG A 671 -19.32 16.15 14.16
C ARG A 671 -18.12 16.58 13.31
N PHE A 672 -18.23 17.68 12.56
CA PHE A 672 -17.11 18.24 11.79
C PHE A 672 -16.01 18.84 12.68
N GLU A 673 -16.36 19.70 13.63
CA GLU A 673 -15.36 20.29 14.54
C GLU A 673 -14.67 19.20 15.39
N ASP A 674 -15.42 18.19 15.86
CA ASP A 674 -14.89 17.04 16.61
C ASP A 674 -14.01 16.11 15.74
N THR A 675 -14.29 16.00 14.43
CA THR A 675 -13.41 15.29 13.48
C THR A 675 -12.11 16.05 13.22
N VAL A 676 -12.17 17.36 12.98
CA VAL A 676 -10.98 18.21 12.81
C VAL A 676 -10.11 18.24 14.08
N ALA A 677 -10.72 18.19 15.27
CA ALA A 677 -9.98 18.03 16.52
C ALA A 677 -9.21 16.70 16.59
N LYS A 678 -9.84 15.57 16.22
CA LYS A 678 -9.19 14.24 16.17
C LYS A 678 -8.05 14.20 15.15
N VAL A 679 -8.23 14.81 13.97
CA VAL A 679 -7.19 14.98 12.94
C VAL A 679 -5.99 15.72 13.53
N LEU A 680 -6.19 16.86 14.19
CA LEU A 680 -5.10 17.66 14.76
C LEU A 680 -4.38 16.99 15.93
N ILE A 681 -5.07 16.15 16.70
CA ILE A 681 -4.45 15.33 17.77
C ILE A 681 -3.60 14.21 17.14
N LYS A 682 -4.13 13.48 16.16
CA LYS A 682 -3.35 12.46 15.42
C LYS A 682 -2.13 13.07 14.74
N LEU A 683 -2.27 14.20 14.06
CA LEU A 683 -1.20 14.89 13.35
C LEU A 683 -0.04 15.29 14.30
N GLN A 684 -0.36 15.79 15.49
CA GLN A 684 0.64 16.07 16.53
C GLN A 684 1.28 14.79 17.08
N GLY A 685 0.52 13.70 17.20
CA GLY A 685 1.03 12.38 17.56
C GLY A 685 2.04 11.82 16.55
N VAL A 686 1.67 11.76 15.26
CA VAL A 686 2.56 11.34 14.16
C VAL A 686 3.82 12.21 14.11
N GLN A 687 3.67 13.54 14.21
CA GLN A 687 4.81 14.46 14.20
C GLN A 687 5.78 14.22 15.38
N ALA A 688 5.27 13.92 16.57
CA ALA A 688 6.08 13.58 17.73
C ALA A 688 6.77 12.22 17.60
N MET A 689 6.06 11.19 17.10
CA MET A 689 6.64 9.87 16.84
C MET A 689 7.76 9.94 15.78
N TYR A 690 7.55 10.73 14.71
CA TYR A 690 8.58 10.95 13.70
C TYR A 690 9.84 11.59 14.29
N GLN A 691 9.70 12.66 15.09
CA GLN A 691 10.84 13.32 15.75
C GLN A 691 11.64 12.39 16.65
N LEU A 692 10.97 11.60 17.51
CA LEU A 692 11.66 10.62 18.37
C LEU A 692 12.37 9.54 17.53
N SER A 693 11.71 9.00 16.51
CA SER A 693 12.29 7.98 15.63
C SER A 693 13.48 8.49 14.81
N GLN A 694 13.54 9.80 14.53
CA GLN A 694 14.69 10.43 13.88
C GLN A 694 15.92 10.43 14.78
N GLU A 695 15.80 10.84 16.05
CA GLU A 695 16.93 10.88 16.98
C GLU A 695 17.54 9.47 17.17
N GLU A 696 16.70 8.44 17.23
CA GLU A 696 17.14 7.05 17.29
C GLU A 696 17.79 6.56 15.98
N HIS A 697 17.26 6.95 14.80
CA HIS A 697 17.86 6.61 13.51
C HIS A 697 19.26 7.23 13.35
N ASP A 698 19.39 8.52 13.64
CA ASP A 698 20.65 9.24 13.48
C ASP A 698 21.72 8.68 14.46
N LEU A 699 21.31 8.24 15.67
CA LEU A 699 22.17 7.53 16.63
C LEU A 699 22.57 6.12 16.16
N LEU A 700 21.63 5.31 15.64
CA LEU A 700 21.92 3.97 15.10
C LEU A 700 22.86 4.05 13.90
N GLN A 701 22.67 5.02 13.00
CA GLN A 701 23.55 5.27 11.87
C GLN A 701 24.97 5.66 12.34
N GLN A 702 25.11 6.51 13.35
CA GLN A 702 26.42 6.84 13.91
C GLN A 702 27.09 5.62 14.55
N ARG A 703 26.33 4.81 15.31
CA ARG A 703 26.83 3.59 15.95
C ARG A 703 27.35 2.58 14.93
N MET A 704 26.60 2.33 13.86
CA MET A 704 27.01 1.41 12.79
C MET A 704 28.26 1.89 12.05
N ARG A 705 28.37 3.19 11.73
CA ARG A 705 29.59 3.77 11.13
C ARG A 705 30.83 3.54 12.00
N ASN A 706 30.69 3.71 13.32
CA ASN A 706 31.77 3.45 14.29
C ASN A 706 32.16 1.96 14.41
N LEU A 707 31.37 1.02 13.91
CA LEU A 707 31.70 -0.41 13.86
C LEU A 707 32.40 -0.76 12.55
N LEU A 708 31.85 -0.29 11.41
CA LEU A 708 32.49 -0.32 10.09
C LEU A 708 33.94 0.16 10.14
N ASP A 709 34.19 1.35 10.71
CA ASP A 709 35.54 1.94 10.80
C ASP A 709 36.50 1.08 11.66
N LYS A 710 36.02 0.47 12.75
CA LYS A 710 36.84 -0.43 13.61
C LYS A 710 37.16 -1.75 12.91
N GLN A 711 36.14 -2.40 12.35
CA GLN A 711 36.27 -3.69 11.68
C GLN A 711 37.23 -3.58 10.49
N LYS A 712 37.12 -2.50 9.72
CA LYS A 712 38.06 -2.19 8.65
C LYS A 712 39.49 -2.04 9.15
N GLY A 713 39.72 -1.29 10.23
CA GLY A 713 41.05 -1.15 10.83
C GLY A 713 41.65 -2.48 11.28
N LEU A 714 40.86 -3.32 11.97
CA LEU A 714 41.31 -4.65 12.42
C LEU A 714 41.56 -5.62 11.24
N LYS A 715 40.81 -5.49 10.14
CA LYS A 715 41.06 -6.24 8.90
C LYS A 715 42.36 -5.80 8.25
N GLU A 716 42.63 -4.49 8.16
CA GLU A 716 43.91 -3.93 7.69
C GLU A 716 45.12 -4.37 8.56
N GLU A 717 44.93 -4.49 9.88
CA GLU A 717 45.93 -5.04 10.81
C GLU A 717 46.17 -6.55 10.63
N LEU A 718 45.12 -7.35 10.36
CA LEU A 718 45.26 -8.78 10.05
C LEU A 718 46.03 -8.97 8.74
N ASP A 719 45.64 -8.22 7.71
CA ASP A 719 46.26 -8.16 6.40
C ASP A 719 47.76 -7.81 6.46
N ALA A 720 48.16 -6.94 7.40
CA ALA A 720 49.56 -6.60 7.64
C ALA A 720 50.29 -7.74 8.36
N CYS A 721 49.67 -8.32 9.39
CA CYS A 721 50.24 -9.45 10.12
C CYS A 721 50.46 -10.69 9.23
N GLU A 722 49.58 -10.94 8.27
CA GLU A 722 49.68 -12.05 7.33
C GLU A 722 50.87 -11.88 6.37
N LYS A 723 51.10 -10.65 5.90
CA LYS A 723 52.24 -10.29 5.05
C LYS A 723 53.56 -10.46 5.80
N GLU A 724 53.66 -9.93 7.03
CA GLU A 724 54.84 -10.12 7.89
C GLU A 724 55.12 -11.61 8.17
N PHE A 725 54.08 -12.42 8.41
CA PHE A 725 54.25 -13.86 8.65
C PHE A 725 54.72 -14.60 7.39
N LYS A 726 54.14 -14.30 6.22
CA LYS A 726 54.59 -14.85 4.92
C LYS A 726 56.04 -14.49 4.62
N GLU A 727 56.44 -13.23 4.82
CA GLU A 727 57.83 -12.79 4.66
C GLU A 727 58.79 -13.51 5.62
N CYS A 728 58.38 -13.73 6.88
CA CYS A 728 59.17 -14.48 7.86
C CYS A 728 59.34 -15.97 7.48
N VAL A 729 58.28 -16.63 7.01
CA VAL A 729 58.34 -18.02 6.52
C VAL A 729 59.24 -18.12 5.29
N GLU A 730 59.08 -17.22 4.31
CA GLU A 730 59.97 -17.18 3.14
C GLU A 730 61.44 -16.96 3.54
N CYS A 731 61.74 -16.13 4.54
CA CYS A 731 63.11 -15.93 5.03
C CYS A 731 63.70 -17.17 5.71
N LEU A 732 62.87 -17.94 6.44
CA LEU A 732 63.26 -19.23 7.02
C LEU A 732 63.53 -20.29 5.95
N GLU A 733 62.71 -20.36 4.91
CA GLU A 733 62.94 -21.30 3.79
C GLU A 733 64.19 -20.93 2.99
N LYS A 734 64.41 -19.64 2.71
CA LYS A 734 65.62 -19.14 2.03
C LYS A 734 66.90 -19.41 2.83
N THR A 735 66.86 -19.28 4.16
CA THR A 735 68.01 -19.66 5.01
C THR A 735 68.20 -21.17 5.12
N ALA A 736 67.13 -21.96 5.22
CA ALA A 736 67.20 -23.43 5.18
C ALA A 736 67.79 -23.96 3.86
N ALA A 737 67.48 -23.34 2.71
CA ALA A 737 68.10 -23.66 1.43
C ALA A 737 69.63 -23.39 1.45
N SER A 738 70.04 -22.22 1.95
CA SER A 738 71.45 -21.80 1.98
C SER A 738 72.39 -22.68 2.82
N GLN A 739 71.88 -23.39 3.84
CA GLN A 739 72.71 -24.25 4.70
C GLN A 739 73.10 -25.61 4.10
N ASN A 740 72.69 -25.92 2.85
CA ASN A 740 72.95 -27.21 2.21
C ASN A 740 74.06 -27.18 1.12
N GLU A 741 74.73 -26.04 0.89
CA GLU A 741 75.74 -25.91 -0.20
C GLU A 741 77.20 -26.22 0.20
N GLU A 742 77.56 -26.35 1.48
CA GLU A 742 78.93 -26.69 1.90
C GLU A 742 79.08 -28.13 2.42
N HIS A 743 79.18 -29.11 1.51
CA HIS A 743 80.10 -30.26 1.63
C HIS A 743 80.13 -31.17 0.37
N GLU A 744 81.22 -31.08 -0.41
CA GLU A 744 81.67 -32.15 -1.35
C GLU A 744 82.21 -33.39 -0.58
N PRO A 745 82.39 -34.60 -1.18
CA PRO A 745 82.79 -34.85 -2.58
C PRO A 745 82.16 -36.08 -3.30
N SER A 746 82.68 -36.39 -4.50
CA SER A 746 82.48 -37.64 -5.28
C SER A 746 83.78 -38.51 -5.30
N PRO A 747 83.85 -39.77 -5.83
CA PRO A 747 82.92 -40.49 -6.72
C PRO A 747 82.58 -41.97 -6.34
N ALA A 748 81.85 -42.64 -7.27
CA ALA A 748 81.13 -43.94 -7.22
C ALA A 748 82.05 -45.21 -7.34
N PRO A 749 81.56 -46.50 -7.38
CA PRO A 749 80.17 -46.98 -7.64
C PRO A 749 79.61 -48.25 -6.91
N ASP A 750 78.27 -48.39 -6.96
CA ASP A 750 77.38 -49.60 -7.00
C ASP A 750 77.49 -50.74 -5.94
N PRO A 751 76.47 -51.61 -5.71
CA PRO A 751 75.16 -51.81 -6.38
C PRO A 751 73.94 -51.68 -5.41
N PRO A 752 72.66 -51.93 -5.82
CA PRO A 752 71.50 -51.64 -4.98
C PRO A 752 71.07 -52.78 -4.04
N ILE A 753 70.55 -52.41 -2.86
CA ILE A 753 69.79 -53.29 -1.94
C ILE A 753 68.55 -52.52 -1.48
N PHE A 754 67.37 -53.14 -1.61
CA PHE A 754 66.10 -52.55 -1.14
C PHE A 754 66.10 -52.44 0.39
N SER A 755 65.84 -51.24 0.92
CA SER A 755 65.59 -51.01 2.34
C SER A 755 64.08 -50.97 2.63
N LEU A 756 63.69 -51.31 3.85
CA LEU A 756 62.29 -51.56 4.24
C LEU A 756 61.30 -50.36 4.22
N PRO A 757 61.66 -49.06 4.19
CA PRO A 757 60.66 -47.97 4.29
C PRO A 757 59.57 -47.99 3.21
N LEU A 758 59.84 -48.52 2.01
CA LEU A 758 58.87 -48.52 0.92
C LEU A 758 57.64 -49.40 1.23
N VAL A 759 57.82 -50.52 1.94
CA VAL A 759 56.71 -51.42 2.31
C VAL A 759 55.81 -50.74 3.34
N GLY A 760 56.39 -50.02 4.31
CA GLY A 760 55.63 -49.24 5.28
C GLY A 760 54.78 -48.14 4.62
N LEU A 761 55.35 -47.43 3.63
CA LEU A 761 54.60 -46.46 2.84
C LEU A 761 53.45 -47.09 2.06
N VAL A 762 53.66 -48.22 1.37
CA VAL A 762 52.60 -48.92 0.62
C VAL A 762 51.48 -49.42 1.55
N VAL A 763 51.81 -49.93 2.74
CA VAL A 763 50.80 -50.36 3.73
C VAL A 763 50.00 -49.17 4.26
N ILE A 764 50.64 -48.04 4.56
CA ILE A 764 49.94 -46.81 5.00
C ILE A 764 49.04 -46.27 3.87
N SER A 765 49.50 -46.27 2.63
CA SER A 765 48.68 -45.89 1.47
C SER A 765 47.48 -46.83 1.27
N ALA A 766 47.64 -48.14 1.47
CA ALA A 766 46.55 -49.11 1.38
C ALA A 766 45.52 -48.93 2.49
N LEU A 767 45.95 -48.74 3.74
CA LEU A 767 45.05 -48.50 4.88
C LEU A 767 44.25 -47.20 4.72
N LEU A 768 44.89 -46.13 4.23
CA LEU A 768 44.18 -44.88 3.89
C LEU A 768 43.17 -45.08 2.76
N TRP A 769 43.48 -45.92 1.76
CA TRP A 769 42.54 -46.21 0.67
C TRP A 769 41.33 -47.04 1.14
N CYS A 770 41.54 -48.03 2.01
CA CYS A 770 40.43 -48.78 2.62
C CYS A 770 39.52 -47.85 3.44
N TRP A 771 40.09 -47.04 4.33
CA TRP A 771 39.33 -46.11 5.17
C TRP A 771 38.55 -45.06 4.36
N TRP A 772 39.08 -44.62 3.22
CA TRP A 772 38.40 -43.69 2.32
C TRP A 772 37.29 -44.37 1.47
N ALA A 773 37.42 -45.66 1.17
CA ALA A 773 36.36 -46.42 0.53
C ALA A 773 35.19 -46.69 1.49
N GLU A 774 35.50 -47.06 2.73
CA GLU A 774 34.56 -47.44 3.80
C GLU A 774 33.81 -46.23 4.40
N THR A 775 34.20 -45.00 4.03
CA THR A 775 33.49 -43.74 4.33
C THR A 775 32.81 -43.11 3.10
N SER A 776 32.71 -43.86 1.98
CA SER A 776 32.14 -43.41 0.69
C SER A 776 30.94 -44.24 0.21
N SER A 777 30.37 -45.06 1.09
CA SER A 777 29.14 -45.84 0.91
C SER A 777 28.22 -45.71 2.12
#